data_AF-A0A8T5HBK2-F1
#
_entry.id   AF-A0A8T5HBK2-F1
#
_cell.length_a   1.000
_cell.length_b   1.000
_cell.length_c   1.000
_cell.angle_alpha   90.00
_cell.angle_beta   90.00
_cell.angle_gamma   90.00
#
_symmetry.space_group_name_H-M   'P 1'
#
loop_
_entity.id
_entity.type
_entity.pdbx_description
1 polymer ?
#
loop_
_entity_poly.entity_id
_entity_poly.type
_entity_poly.pdbx_seq_one_letter_code
_entity_poly.pdbx_strand_id
1 'polypeptide(L)'
;MTPNEVKKKIFVTSLVLTILIFTIGLLMSYVLDFYRMDEISREIETHEVDKAAYFLEQEFIEFIGGDKCAVMNQRFFDLKTDIHKVGIALNSFGGRSMMKTIDFDYLKRHYFLLELEFFSLIKKLNRDCDADYVTIMFFYEKDHGESLTQGFVLDDVSQSYKDNVVVLSLDKDYEDEPLVPSLVKSHNITTAPTMIINDIKIEEFKYGGEINATIKEIIRNSTTDKYAQDYDFNYLFQSIGINKTQYIEETNKILDEAKINYSLDSNNSLTIAELTFMLGRLTENVSMMCDSLKYYDQAALETQDEELKAIIYETTVAIGCGRNKKAFLELASNSWKKVGNNIRAEIDHALANNKPLPISFKTNFEFSATQAEETLSDKPPLKELKKANTMALGKTMVEITNKDIIVSQVDRVTRDWLGLEIKNPTSKEILATFSEKLIYDKEELREDIGWHEGGRIKELKLTGVENKLATGTIVMENAGKWFAPNEKGEFIFEVPLDKVLYPTTRFLRKDVAIIIDTHGINMLVEQAIRKNASIVIGCCDHPAKIKAATYLAKKNKKVICFTDKFSYLMLKNQDTKTKNNVLMSPPLKIIETDNGKGGKAIIGGQPLKINLNEKIIVVNSTNKPYALWYYQTPADYFSELSKITKIKPVYITINDFNQTERLTKAAIDNNADVIATRIFNSDDYHKLKSWLNTSIQNNAILFHSAPYPYGYLMFKEFPNQVTFGDINVEFS
;
A
#
# COMPACT_ATOMS: atom_id res chain seq x y z
N MET A 1 -16.19 -59.22 -86.75
CA MET A 1 -16.52 -57.99 -86.00
C MET A 1 -16.39 -56.81 -86.94
N THR A 2 -17.47 -56.07 -87.16
CA THR A 2 -17.41 -54.86 -87.99
C THR A 2 -16.65 -53.75 -87.24
N PRO A 3 -15.98 -52.80 -87.93
CA PRO A 3 -15.24 -51.71 -87.27
C PRO A 3 -16.06 -50.88 -86.26
N ASN A 4 -17.39 -50.88 -86.38
CA ASN A 4 -18.31 -50.22 -85.44
C ASN A 4 -18.54 -51.00 -84.15
N GLU A 5 -18.47 -52.34 -84.16
CA GLU A 5 -18.62 -53.16 -82.95
C GLU A 5 -17.42 -53.04 -82.02
N VAL A 6 -16.20 -52.92 -82.58
CA VAL A 6 -14.96 -52.73 -81.80
C VAL A 6 -14.96 -51.36 -81.12
N LYS A 7 -15.38 -50.30 -81.81
CA LYS A 7 -15.51 -48.95 -81.23
C LYS A 7 -16.51 -48.92 -80.07
N LYS A 8 -17.69 -49.55 -80.24
CA LYS A 8 -18.72 -49.59 -79.18
C LYS A 8 -18.25 -50.33 -77.93
N LYS A 9 -17.51 -51.44 -78.09
CA LYS A 9 -16.95 -52.20 -76.98
C LYS A 9 -15.87 -51.41 -76.22
N ILE A 10 -15.02 -50.68 -76.93
CA ILE A 10 -14.00 -49.81 -76.31
C ILE A 10 -14.67 -48.68 -75.50
N PHE A 11 -15.65 -47.97 -76.05
CA PHE A 11 -16.35 -46.90 -75.33
C PHE A 11 -17.07 -47.38 -74.07
N VAL A 12 -17.75 -48.53 -74.13
CA VAL A 12 -18.44 -49.09 -72.96
C VAL A 12 -17.43 -49.54 -71.89
N THR A 13 -16.32 -50.17 -72.29
CA THR A 13 -15.29 -50.62 -71.35
C THR A 13 -14.61 -49.43 -70.65
N SER A 14 -14.30 -48.37 -71.40
CA SER A 14 -13.74 -47.13 -70.82
C SER A 14 -14.72 -46.45 -69.88
N LEU A 15 -16.02 -46.37 -70.23
CA LEU A 15 -17.03 -45.78 -69.36
C LEU A 15 -17.17 -46.54 -68.03
N VAL A 16 -17.21 -47.87 -68.09
CA VAL A 16 -17.28 -48.72 -66.89
C VAL A 16 -16.03 -48.53 -66.03
N LEU A 17 -14.85 -48.48 -66.66
CA LEU A 17 -13.60 -48.25 -65.94
C LEU A 17 -13.56 -46.86 -65.27
N THR A 18 -14.01 -45.81 -65.96
CA THR A 18 -14.09 -44.46 -65.40
C THR A 18 -15.08 -44.40 -64.23
N ILE A 19 -16.27 -45.01 -64.35
CA ILE A 19 -17.24 -45.09 -63.26
C ILE A 19 -16.65 -45.84 -62.07
N LEU A 20 -15.93 -46.94 -62.31
CA LEU A 20 -15.30 -47.72 -61.25
C LEU A 20 -14.22 -46.92 -60.53
N ILE A 21 -13.31 -46.26 -61.26
CA ILE A 21 -12.26 -45.40 -60.68
C ILE A 21 -12.89 -44.25 -59.88
N PHE A 22 -13.93 -43.61 -60.43
CA PHE A 22 -14.63 -42.52 -59.76
C PHE A 22 -15.34 -42.99 -58.48
N THR A 23 -15.98 -44.16 -58.53
CA THR A 23 -16.65 -44.76 -57.37
C THR A 23 -15.65 -45.13 -56.28
N ILE A 24 -14.49 -45.68 -56.65
CA ILE A 24 -13.41 -45.97 -55.70
C ILE A 24 -12.88 -44.68 -55.07
N GLY A 25 -12.67 -43.62 -55.86
CA GLY A 25 -12.26 -42.31 -55.36
C GLY A 25 -13.27 -41.72 -54.37
N LEU A 26 -14.56 -41.81 -54.68
CA LEU A 26 -15.64 -41.36 -53.79
C LEU A 26 -15.71 -42.18 -52.49
N LEU A 27 -15.59 -43.51 -52.57
CA LEU A 27 -15.58 -44.39 -51.40
C LEU A 27 -14.36 -44.14 -50.52
N MET A 28 -13.18 -43.94 -51.11
CA MET A 28 -11.97 -43.62 -50.37
C MET A 28 -12.08 -42.27 -49.67
N SER A 29 -12.62 -41.24 -50.34
CA SER A 29 -12.90 -39.94 -49.72
C SER A 29 -13.86 -40.09 -48.53
N TYR A 30 -14.95 -40.84 -48.71
CA TYR A 30 -15.93 -41.09 -47.68
C TYR A 30 -15.33 -41.78 -46.44
N VAL A 31 -14.45 -42.77 -46.64
CA VAL A 31 -13.75 -43.45 -45.54
C VAL A 31 -12.80 -42.50 -44.81
N LEU A 32 -12.05 -41.67 -45.54
CA LEU A 32 -11.16 -40.68 -44.92
C LEU A 32 -11.92 -39.63 -44.11
N ASP A 33 -13.06 -39.16 -44.62
CA ASP A 33 -13.93 -38.23 -43.91
C ASP A 33 -14.50 -38.85 -42.62
N PHE A 34 -14.85 -40.15 -42.67
CA PHE A 34 -15.32 -40.89 -41.48
C PHE A 34 -14.24 -41.02 -40.41
N TYR A 35 -13.00 -41.38 -40.78
CA TYR A 35 -11.89 -41.45 -39.83
C TYR A 35 -11.58 -40.11 -39.19
N ARG A 36 -11.58 -39.04 -39.98
CA ARG A 36 -11.36 -37.68 -39.48
C ARG A 36 -12.46 -37.26 -38.52
N MET A 37 -13.70 -37.66 -38.76
CA MET A 37 -14.83 -37.34 -37.88
C MET A 37 -14.77 -38.11 -36.54
N ASP A 38 -14.40 -39.38 -36.58
CA ASP A 38 -14.20 -40.22 -35.39
C ASP A 38 -13.09 -39.65 -34.47
N GLU A 39 -12.02 -39.10 -35.05
CA GLU A 39 -10.98 -38.40 -34.30
C GLU A 39 -11.52 -37.15 -33.58
N ILE A 40 -12.32 -36.33 -34.25
CA ILE A 40 -12.86 -35.11 -33.65
C ILE A 40 -13.93 -35.41 -32.61
N SER A 41 -14.78 -36.41 -32.86
CA SER A 41 -15.82 -36.82 -31.90
C SER A 41 -15.20 -37.33 -30.60
N ARG A 42 -14.09 -38.08 -30.68
CA ARG A 42 -13.34 -38.51 -29.48
C ARG A 42 -12.73 -37.34 -28.71
N GLU A 43 -12.21 -36.33 -29.40
CA GLU A 43 -11.69 -35.13 -28.74
C GLU A 43 -12.81 -34.39 -28.00
N ILE A 44 -14.00 -34.25 -28.61
CA ILE A 44 -15.19 -33.66 -28.00
C ILE A 44 -15.65 -34.44 -26.76
N GLU A 45 -15.74 -35.77 -26.84
CA GLU A 45 -16.11 -36.62 -25.69
C GLU A 45 -15.10 -36.46 -24.54
N THR A 46 -13.80 -36.36 -24.85
CA THR A 46 -12.75 -36.13 -23.85
C THR A 46 -12.95 -34.78 -23.16
N HIS A 47 -13.30 -33.73 -23.91
CA HIS A 47 -13.59 -32.42 -23.35
C HIS A 47 -14.79 -32.41 -22.41
N GLU A 48 -15.85 -33.18 -22.68
CA GLU A 48 -16.99 -33.29 -21.77
C GLU A 48 -16.58 -33.89 -20.42
N VAL A 49 -15.69 -34.89 -20.43
CA VAL A 49 -15.12 -35.48 -19.22
C VAL A 49 -14.24 -34.49 -18.47
N ASP A 50 -13.34 -33.79 -19.16
CA ASP A 50 -12.44 -32.79 -18.55
C ASP A 50 -13.22 -31.63 -17.93
N LYS A 51 -14.32 -31.21 -18.57
CA LYS A 51 -15.22 -30.19 -18.04
C LYS A 51 -15.91 -30.66 -16.76
N ALA A 52 -16.40 -31.91 -16.72
CA ALA A 52 -17.00 -32.47 -15.52
C ALA A 52 -15.97 -32.58 -14.37
N ALA A 53 -14.74 -32.99 -14.68
CA ALA A 53 -13.64 -33.02 -13.73
C ALA A 53 -13.33 -31.62 -13.18
N TYR A 54 -13.26 -30.60 -14.04
CA TYR A 54 -13.02 -29.22 -13.61
C TYR A 54 -14.11 -28.67 -12.69
N PHE A 55 -15.40 -28.90 -12.99
CA PHE A 55 -16.48 -28.47 -12.09
C PHE A 55 -16.37 -29.14 -10.71
N LEU A 56 -16.05 -30.44 -10.70
CA LEU A 56 -15.80 -31.16 -9.46
C LEU A 56 -14.60 -30.60 -8.69
N GLU A 57 -13.50 -30.28 -9.38
CA GLU A 57 -12.34 -29.63 -8.77
C GLU A 57 -12.68 -28.24 -8.19
N GLN A 58 -13.47 -27.42 -8.90
CA GLN A 58 -13.93 -26.13 -8.39
C GLN A 58 -14.75 -26.29 -7.10
N GLU A 59 -15.75 -27.17 -7.12
CA GLU A 59 -16.58 -27.45 -5.94
C GLU A 59 -15.73 -27.98 -4.78
N PHE A 60 -14.74 -28.83 -5.07
CA PHE A 60 -13.85 -29.38 -4.07
C PHE A 60 -12.92 -28.31 -3.46
N ILE A 61 -12.39 -27.39 -4.27
CA ILE A 61 -11.56 -26.26 -3.79
C ILE A 61 -12.40 -25.30 -2.95
N GLU A 62 -13.64 -25.04 -3.35
CA GLU A 62 -14.57 -24.23 -2.56
C GLU A 62 -14.91 -24.90 -1.21
N PHE A 63 -14.94 -26.24 -1.17
CA PHE A 63 -15.26 -27.00 0.05
C PHE A 63 -14.07 -27.25 0.99
N ILE A 64 -12.92 -27.66 0.46
CA ILE A 64 -11.74 -28.08 1.25
C ILE A 64 -10.73 -26.94 1.43
N GLY A 65 -10.82 -25.91 0.61
CA GLY A 65 -9.81 -24.87 0.51
C GLY A 65 -8.64 -25.29 -0.39
N GLY A 66 -8.13 -24.34 -1.17
CA GLY A 66 -7.06 -24.54 -2.13
C GLY A 66 -6.80 -23.27 -2.95
N ASP A 67 -5.78 -23.28 -3.79
CA ASP A 67 -5.49 -22.14 -4.68
C ASP A 67 -6.42 -22.17 -5.90
N LYS A 68 -7.61 -21.57 -5.73
CA LYS A 68 -8.64 -21.42 -6.77
C LYS A 68 -8.07 -20.80 -8.06
N CYS A 69 -7.15 -19.85 -7.93
CA CYS A 69 -6.62 -19.11 -9.07
C CYS A 69 -5.59 -19.92 -9.86
N ALA A 70 -4.77 -20.73 -9.20
CA ALA A 70 -3.89 -21.67 -9.88
C ALA A 70 -4.68 -22.64 -10.78
N VAL A 71 -5.77 -23.21 -10.27
CA VAL A 71 -6.61 -24.15 -11.03
C VAL A 71 -7.36 -23.46 -12.17
N MET A 72 -7.91 -22.26 -11.94
CA MET A 72 -8.54 -21.49 -13.00
C MET A 72 -7.55 -21.08 -14.12
N ASN A 73 -6.31 -20.75 -13.78
CA ASN A 73 -5.27 -20.44 -14.75
C ASN A 73 -4.88 -21.66 -15.59
N GLN A 74 -4.78 -22.84 -14.99
CA GLN A 74 -4.51 -24.08 -15.73
C GLN A 74 -5.63 -24.34 -16.75
N ARG A 75 -6.90 -24.30 -16.31
CA ARG A 75 -8.06 -24.47 -17.20
C ARG A 75 -8.11 -23.44 -18.32
N PHE A 76 -7.65 -22.20 -18.07
CA PHE A 76 -7.56 -21.18 -19.11
C PHE A 76 -6.61 -21.60 -20.24
N PHE A 77 -5.45 -22.18 -19.93
CA PHE A 77 -4.50 -22.66 -20.96
C PHE A 77 -5.04 -23.88 -21.71
N ASP A 78 -5.69 -24.80 -21.00
CA ASP A 78 -6.29 -25.99 -21.61
C ASP A 78 -7.40 -25.59 -22.58
N LEU A 79 -8.36 -24.78 -22.14
CA LEU A 79 -9.49 -24.34 -22.95
C LEU A 79 -9.04 -23.47 -24.16
N LYS A 80 -7.99 -22.66 -23.99
CA LYS A 80 -7.36 -21.92 -25.09
C LYS A 80 -6.79 -22.85 -26.16
N THR A 81 -6.18 -23.96 -25.74
CA THR A 81 -5.60 -24.97 -26.65
C THR A 81 -6.71 -25.72 -27.38
N ASP A 82 -7.78 -26.05 -26.68
CA ASP A 82 -8.92 -26.81 -27.23
C ASP A 82 -9.69 -25.99 -28.26
N ILE A 83 -10.01 -24.73 -27.96
CA ILE A 83 -10.62 -23.79 -28.92
C ILE A 83 -9.77 -23.70 -30.19
N HIS A 84 -8.44 -23.62 -30.06
CA HIS A 84 -7.55 -23.56 -31.21
C HIS A 84 -7.60 -24.82 -32.08
N LYS A 85 -7.59 -26.02 -31.47
CA LYS A 85 -7.72 -27.30 -32.18
C LYS A 85 -9.04 -27.40 -32.94
N VAL A 86 -10.16 -27.11 -32.27
CA VAL A 86 -11.50 -27.16 -32.88
C VAL A 86 -11.65 -26.11 -33.98
N GLY A 87 -11.07 -24.92 -33.80
CA GLY A 87 -11.03 -23.87 -34.84
C GLY A 87 -10.28 -24.32 -36.11
N ILE A 88 -9.12 -24.97 -35.96
CA ILE A 88 -8.37 -25.55 -37.09
C ILE A 88 -9.20 -26.63 -37.80
N ALA A 89 -9.86 -27.50 -37.03
CA ALA A 89 -10.74 -28.53 -37.58
C ALA A 89 -11.86 -27.89 -38.41
N LEU A 90 -12.57 -26.90 -37.87
CA LEU A 90 -13.65 -26.18 -38.57
C LEU A 90 -13.19 -25.54 -39.90
N ASN A 91 -12.07 -24.82 -39.88
CA ASN A 91 -11.54 -24.16 -41.08
C ASN A 91 -11.18 -25.18 -42.18
N SER A 92 -10.68 -26.36 -41.77
CA SER A 92 -10.35 -27.44 -42.71
C SER A 92 -11.56 -28.23 -43.23
N PHE A 93 -12.77 -28.11 -42.63
CA PHE A 93 -14.00 -28.70 -43.18
C PHE A 93 -14.74 -27.76 -44.15
N GLY A 94 -14.74 -26.45 -43.86
CA GLY A 94 -15.53 -25.47 -44.62
C GLY A 94 -15.14 -25.29 -46.10
N GLY A 95 -13.92 -25.71 -46.50
CA GLY A 95 -13.43 -25.48 -47.85
C GLY A 95 -13.62 -26.60 -48.88
N ARG A 96 -13.98 -27.85 -48.50
CA ARG A 96 -13.88 -29.02 -49.41
C ARG A 96 -14.88 -30.16 -49.23
N SER A 97 -15.77 -30.16 -48.23
CA SER A 97 -16.69 -31.30 -48.05
C SER A 97 -17.92 -31.20 -48.95
N MET A 98 -18.07 -32.12 -49.92
CA MET A 98 -19.26 -32.24 -50.76
C MET A 98 -20.42 -33.00 -50.08
N MET A 99 -20.21 -33.59 -48.90
CA MET A 99 -21.19 -34.48 -48.25
C MET A 99 -21.25 -34.24 -46.73
N LYS A 100 -22.47 -33.88 -46.28
CA LYS A 100 -22.97 -33.64 -44.90
C LYS A 100 -22.74 -32.26 -44.27
N THR A 101 -23.81 -31.46 -44.28
CA THR A 101 -23.98 -30.19 -43.55
C THR A 101 -24.20 -30.37 -42.03
N ILE A 102 -24.87 -31.46 -41.62
CA ILE A 102 -25.24 -31.76 -40.22
C ILE A 102 -24.01 -31.81 -39.29
N ASP A 103 -22.92 -32.34 -39.83
CA ASP A 103 -21.67 -32.59 -39.13
C ASP A 103 -20.86 -31.31 -38.92
N PHE A 104 -20.91 -30.38 -39.88
CA PHE A 104 -20.30 -29.07 -39.78
C PHE A 104 -21.04 -28.18 -38.76
N ASP A 105 -22.38 -28.22 -38.78
CA ASP A 105 -23.20 -27.44 -37.86
C ASP A 105 -23.01 -27.90 -36.41
N TYR A 106 -22.88 -29.21 -36.16
CA TYR A 106 -22.54 -29.73 -34.83
C TYR A 106 -21.19 -29.22 -34.32
N LEU A 107 -20.12 -29.32 -35.13
CA LEU A 107 -18.80 -28.82 -34.76
C LEU A 107 -18.79 -27.31 -34.53
N LYS A 108 -19.54 -26.57 -35.34
CA LYS A 108 -19.65 -25.12 -35.25
C LYS A 108 -20.37 -24.70 -33.97
N ARG A 109 -21.47 -25.37 -33.63
CA ARG A 109 -22.17 -25.18 -32.36
C ARG A 109 -21.24 -25.43 -31.18
N HIS A 110 -20.53 -26.56 -31.20
CA HIS A 110 -19.61 -26.93 -30.14
C HIS A 110 -18.49 -25.89 -29.95
N TYR A 111 -17.91 -25.41 -31.05
CA TYR A 111 -16.91 -24.35 -31.03
C TYR A 111 -17.41 -23.07 -30.35
N PHE A 112 -18.62 -22.60 -30.70
CA PHE A 112 -19.18 -21.41 -30.05
C PHE A 112 -19.46 -21.63 -28.56
N LEU A 113 -19.92 -22.82 -28.16
CA LEU A 113 -20.07 -23.14 -26.74
C LEU A 113 -18.74 -23.08 -25.98
N LEU A 114 -17.65 -23.57 -26.57
CA LEU A 114 -16.31 -23.48 -25.98
C LEU A 114 -15.85 -22.03 -25.86
N GLU A 115 -16.04 -21.19 -26.90
CA GLU A 115 -15.69 -19.77 -26.83
C GLU A 115 -16.47 -19.02 -25.73
N LEU A 116 -17.76 -19.33 -25.58
CA LEU A 116 -18.61 -18.73 -24.55
C LEU A 116 -18.26 -19.21 -23.14
N GLU A 117 -17.89 -20.48 -22.98
CA GLU A 117 -17.34 -21.00 -21.73
C GLU A 117 -16.04 -20.29 -21.37
N PHE A 118 -15.17 -20.08 -22.36
CA PHE A 118 -13.91 -19.39 -22.18
C PHE A 118 -14.10 -17.92 -21.80
N PHE A 119 -15.05 -17.23 -22.43
CA PHE A 119 -15.47 -15.89 -22.04
C PHE A 119 -15.88 -15.83 -20.56
N SER A 120 -16.71 -16.77 -20.11
CA SER A 120 -17.16 -16.85 -18.72
C SER A 120 -15.98 -17.07 -17.76
N LEU A 121 -15.07 -17.99 -18.10
CA LEU A 121 -13.86 -18.24 -17.32
C LEU A 121 -12.97 -17.00 -17.21
N ILE A 122 -12.79 -16.26 -18.30
CA ILE A 122 -12.00 -15.02 -18.31
C ILE A 122 -12.63 -13.95 -17.41
N LYS A 123 -13.95 -13.76 -17.49
CA LYS A 123 -14.66 -12.83 -16.60
C LYS A 123 -14.50 -13.24 -15.13
N LYS A 124 -14.53 -14.54 -14.81
CA LYS A 124 -14.25 -15.05 -13.46
C LYS A 124 -12.79 -14.82 -13.05
N LEU A 125 -11.81 -15.07 -13.92
CA LEU A 125 -10.39 -14.84 -13.65
C LEU A 125 -10.10 -13.36 -13.37
N ASN A 126 -10.63 -12.45 -14.18
CA ASN A 126 -10.46 -11.01 -13.97
C ASN A 126 -11.08 -10.55 -12.65
N ARG A 127 -12.23 -11.14 -12.26
CA ARG A 127 -12.95 -10.77 -11.04
C ARG A 127 -12.36 -11.38 -9.76
N ASP A 128 -12.09 -12.68 -9.79
CA ASP A 128 -11.75 -13.48 -8.61
C ASP A 128 -10.23 -13.61 -8.42
N CYS A 129 -9.47 -13.56 -9.53
CA CYS A 129 -8.03 -13.81 -9.55
C CYS A 129 -7.21 -12.61 -10.01
N ASP A 130 -7.86 -11.44 -10.11
CA ASP A 130 -7.18 -10.18 -10.38
C ASP A 130 -6.34 -10.21 -11.68
N ALA A 131 -6.80 -11.01 -12.65
CA ALA A 131 -6.24 -11.03 -13.98
C ALA A 131 -6.68 -9.77 -14.77
N ASP A 132 -5.91 -9.43 -15.81
CA ASP A 132 -6.12 -8.24 -16.63
C ASP A 132 -6.36 -8.61 -18.11
N TYR A 133 -7.12 -9.68 -18.36
CA TYR A 133 -7.45 -10.11 -19.72
C TYR A 133 -8.46 -9.14 -20.37
N VAL A 134 -8.16 -8.71 -21.59
CA VAL A 134 -9.08 -7.99 -22.46
C VAL A 134 -9.75 -9.01 -23.38
N THR A 135 -11.08 -9.07 -23.32
CA THR A 135 -11.87 -9.93 -24.20
C THR A 135 -12.38 -9.14 -25.40
N ILE A 136 -12.16 -9.67 -26.59
CA ILE A 136 -12.70 -9.17 -27.87
C ILE A 136 -13.70 -10.21 -28.38
N MET A 137 -14.99 -9.91 -28.32
CA MET A 137 -16.00 -10.71 -29.02
C MET A 137 -16.16 -10.15 -30.43
N PHE A 138 -15.69 -10.89 -31.41
CA PHE A 138 -15.72 -10.54 -32.83
C PHE A 138 -16.90 -11.24 -33.51
N PHE A 139 -17.88 -10.45 -33.95
CA PHE A 139 -19.03 -10.91 -34.68
C PHE A 139 -18.80 -10.74 -36.18
N TYR A 140 -18.76 -11.86 -36.90
CA TYR A 140 -18.54 -11.92 -38.33
C TYR A 140 -19.81 -12.36 -39.08
N GLU A 141 -19.84 -12.09 -40.39
CA GLU A 141 -20.85 -12.59 -41.32
C GLU A 141 -20.18 -13.47 -42.38
N LYS A 142 -20.86 -14.55 -42.80
CA LYS A 142 -20.34 -15.47 -43.81
C LYS A 142 -20.16 -14.75 -45.15
N ASP A 143 -19.11 -15.10 -45.89
CA ASP A 143 -18.80 -14.54 -47.22
C ASP A 143 -18.65 -13.00 -47.27
N HIS A 144 -18.51 -12.33 -46.12
CA HIS A 144 -18.28 -10.89 -46.02
C HIS A 144 -16.78 -10.56 -46.03
N GLY A 145 -16.31 -9.89 -47.09
CA GLY A 145 -14.88 -9.64 -47.32
C GLY A 145 -14.18 -8.84 -46.21
N GLU A 146 -14.87 -7.87 -45.62
CA GLU A 146 -14.32 -7.12 -44.48
C GLU A 146 -14.23 -7.96 -43.22
N SER A 147 -15.17 -8.88 -42.98
CA SER A 147 -15.12 -9.78 -41.83
C SER A 147 -13.95 -10.75 -41.92
N LEU A 148 -13.66 -11.27 -43.12
CA LEU A 148 -12.46 -12.09 -43.35
C LEU A 148 -11.18 -11.29 -43.07
N THR A 149 -11.11 -10.06 -43.59
CA THR A 149 -9.94 -9.19 -43.40
C THR A 149 -9.77 -8.81 -41.92
N GLN A 150 -10.86 -8.51 -41.22
CA GLN A 150 -10.87 -8.19 -39.80
C GLN A 150 -10.39 -9.37 -38.94
N GLY A 151 -10.75 -10.61 -39.31
CA GLY A 151 -10.26 -11.83 -38.65
C GLY A 151 -8.73 -11.92 -38.68
N PHE A 152 -8.11 -11.70 -39.83
CA PHE A 152 -6.64 -11.69 -39.93
C PHE A 152 -5.99 -10.58 -39.09
N VAL A 153 -6.59 -9.39 -39.06
CA VAL A 153 -6.10 -8.30 -38.21
C VAL A 153 -6.19 -8.68 -36.73
N LEU A 154 -7.27 -9.37 -36.32
CA LEU A 154 -7.46 -9.79 -34.93
C LEU A 154 -6.54 -10.94 -34.53
N ASP A 155 -6.17 -11.82 -35.45
CA ASP A 155 -5.13 -12.82 -35.22
C ASP A 155 -3.79 -12.16 -34.90
N ASP A 156 -3.39 -11.15 -35.68
CA ASP A 156 -2.17 -10.38 -35.44
C ASP A 156 -2.21 -9.64 -34.09
N VAL A 157 -3.36 -9.06 -33.74
CA VAL A 157 -3.59 -8.42 -32.44
C VAL A 157 -3.48 -9.43 -31.30
N SER A 158 -4.17 -10.58 -31.38
CA SER A 158 -4.10 -11.63 -30.36
C SER A 158 -2.67 -12.15 -30.20
N GLN A 159 -1.92 -12.29 -31.29
CA GLN A 159 -0.51 -12.68 -31.25
C GLN A 159 0.41 -11.60 -30.65
N SER A 160 0.06 -10.32 -30.81
CA SER A 160 0.81 -9.21 -30.23
C SER A 160 0.60 -9.09 -28.71
N TYR A 161 -0.52 -9.59 -28.19
CA TYR A 161 -0.89 -9.55 -26.78
C TYR A 161 -1.24 -10.96 -26.24
N LYS A 162 -0.46 -11.98 -26.59
CA LYS A 162 -0.76 -13.40 -26.29
C LYS A 162 -1.13 -13.70 -24.85
N ASP A 163 -0.59 -12.91 -23.92
CA ASP A 163 -0.77 -13.08 -22.48
C ASP A 163 -1.99 -12.33 -21.92
N ASN A 164 -2.54 -11.35 -22.64
CA ASN A 164 -3.52 -10.41 -22.10
C ASN A 164 -4.76 -10.19 -23.00
N VAL A 165 -4.75 -10.56 -24.28
CA VAL A 165 -5.91 -10.38 -25.17
C VAL A 165 -6.41 -11.72 -25.67
N VAL A 166 -7.72 -11.93 -25.53
CA VAL A 166 -8.43 -13.10 -26.04
C VAL A 166 -9.47 -12.64 -27.05
N VAL A 167 -9.40 -13.23 -28.25
CA VAL A 167 -10.38 -13.01 -29.33
C VAL A 167 -11.31 -14.22 -29.39
N LEU A 168 -12.61 -13.97 -29.40
CA LEU A 168 -13.68 -14.95 -29.56
C LEU A 168 -14.46 -14.60 -30.82
N SER A 169 -14.52 -15.50 -31.79
CA SER A 169 -15.07 -15.23 -33.12
C SER A 169 -16.41 -15.93 -33.32
N LEU A 170 -17.49 -15.16 -33.28
CA LEU A 170 -18.87 -15.64 -33.36
C LEU A 170 -19.50 -15.26 -34.71
N ASP A 171 -20.19 -16.21 -35.35
CA ASP A 171 -21.00 -15.92 -36.53
C ASP A 171 -22.29 -15.22 -36.08
N LYS A 172 -22.51 -13.97 -36.49
CA LYS A 172 -23.64 -13.17 -36.00
C LYS A 172 -25.00 -13.79 -36.38
N ASP A 173 -25.05 -14.54 -37.48
CA ASP A 173 -26.28 -15.08 -38.05
C ASP A 173 -26.49 -16.57 -37.69
N TYR A 174 -25.73 -17.08 -36.71
CA TYR A 174 -25.85 -18.47 -36.29
C TYR A 174 -26.99 -18.67 -35.27
N GLU A 175 -28.11 -19.21 -35.74
CA GLU A 175 -29.33 -19.38 -34.93
C GLU A 175 -29.36 -20.68 -34.10
N ASP A 176 -28.58 -21.69 -34.48
CA ASP A 176 -28.63 -23.03 -33.85
C ASP A 176 -28.01 -23.08 -32.44
N GLU A 177 -27.24 -22.06 -32.05
CA GLU A 177 -26.78 -21.86 -30.68
C GLU A 177 -27.48 -20.64 -30.04
N PRO A 178 -28.49 -20.83 -29.16
CA PRO A 178 -29.32 -19.75 -28.63
C PRO A 178 -28.57 -18.61 -27.92
N LEU A 179 -27.37 -18.88 -27.40
CA LEU A 179 -26.55 -17.85 -26.75
C LEU A 179 -26.01 -16.82 -27.74
N VAL A 180 -25.76 -17.20 -29.00
CA VAL A 180 -25.21 -16.29 -30.02
C VAL A 180 -26.23 -15.19 -30.39
N PRO A 181 -27.50 -15.50 -30.78
CA PRO A 181 -28.52 -14.48 -31.01
C PRO A 181 -28.81 -13.64 -29.75
N SER A 182 -28.69 -14.25 -28.56
CA SER A 182 -28.87 -13.53 -27.30
C SER A 182 -27.81 -12.45 -27.10
N LEU A 183 -26.54 -12.74 -27.41
CA LEU A 183 -25.44 -11.77 -27.36
C LEU A 183 -25.55 -10.69 -28.44
N VAL A 184 -25.90 -11.08 -29.67
CA VAL A 184 -26.16 -10.15 -30.78
C VAL A 184 -27.24 -9.14 -30.38
N LYS A 185 -28.32 -9.62 -29.77
CA LYS A 185 -29.40 -8.78 -29.26
C LYS A 185 -28.98 -7.94 -28.06
N SER A 186 -28.25 -8.50 -27.08
CA SER A 186 -27.85 -7.76 -25.88
C SER A 186 -26.89 -6.61 -26.19
N HIS A 187 -26.04 -6.76 -27.20
CA HIS A 187 -25.09 -5.74 -27.64
C HIS A 187 -25.61 -4.87 -28.79
N ASN A 188 -26.86 -5.03 -29.23
CA ASN A 188 -27.45 -4.31 -30.36
C ASN A 188 -26.56 -4.35 -31.62
N ILE A 189 -26.17 -5.56 -32.03
CA ILE A 189 -25.32 -5.78 -33.19
C ILE A 189 -26.20 -5.89 -34.44
N THR A 190 -26.05 -4.93 -35.35
CA THR A 190 -26.85 -4.85 -36.58
C THR A 190 -26.04 -5.11 -37.85
N THR A 191 -24.72 -4.95 -37.80
CA THR A 191 -23.80 -5.04 -38.93
C THR A 191 -22.60 -5.94 -38.60
N ALA A 192 -21.94 -6.46 -39.62
CA ALA A 192 -20.66 -7.16 -39.51
C ALA A 192 -19.62 -6.48 -40.43
N PRO A 193 -18.31 -6.50 -40.08
CA PRO A 193 -17.76 -6.95 -38.81
C PRO A 193 -18.16 -6.02 -37.64
N THR A 194 -18.40 -6.60 -36.46
CA THR A 194 -18.56 -5.85 -35.21
C THR A 194 -17.71 -6.49 -34.12
N MET A 195 -17.02 -5.69 -33.31
CA MET A 195 -16.25 -6.13 -32.16
C MET A 195 -16.84 -5.55 -30.88
N ILE A 196 -16.91 -6.36 -29.83
CA ILE A 196 -17.16 -5.90 -28.46
C ILE A 196 -15.88 -6.09 -27.66
N ILE A 197 -15.20 -4.99 -27.32
CA ILE A 197 -13.96 -5.01 -26.54
C ILE A 197 -14.26 -4.52 -25.12
N ASN A 198 -14.29 -5.43 -24.13
CA ASN A 198 -14.70 -5.12 -22.74
C ASN A 198 -15.93 -4.20 -22.68
N ASP A 199 -16.99 -4.60 -23.37
CA ASP A 199 -18.30 -3.91 -23.43
C ASP A 199 -18.35 -2.65 -24.32
N ILE A 200 -17.24 -2.27 -24.97
CA ILE A 200 -17.20 -1.21 -25.99
C ILE A 200 -17.53 -1.80 -27.36
N LYS A 201 -18.63 -1.35 -27.97
CA LYS A 201 -19.01 -1.73 -29.34
C LYS A 201 -18.22 -0.93 -30.37
N ILE A 202 -17.58 -1.63 -31.30
CA ILE A 202 -16.86 -1.08 -32.44
C ILE A 202 -17.43 -1.73 -33.70
N GLU A 203 -18.05 -0.92 -34.54
CA GLU A 203 -18.63 -1.37 -35.81
C GLU A 203 -17.66 -1.07 -36.96
N GLU A 204 -17.88 -1.77 -38.07
CA GLU A 204 -17.13 -1.67 -39.32
C GLU A 204 -15.69 -2.17 -39.20
N PHE A 205 -15.04 -2.28 -40.35
CA PHE A 205 -13.64 -2.66 -40.43
C PHE A 205 -12.73 -1.64 -39.71
N LYS A 206 -11.80 -2.15 -38.92
CA LYS A 206 -10.76 -1.35 -38.24
C LYS A 206 -9.38 -1.92 -38.48
N TYR A 207 -8.43 -1.01 -38.70
CA TYR A 207 -7.03 -1.39 -38.81
C TYR A 207 -6.47 -1.78 -37.44
N GLY A 208 -5.45 -2.63 -37.44
CA GLY A 208 -4.79 -3.08 -36.21
C GLY A 208 -4.27 -1.94 -35.34
N GLY A 209 -3.90 -0.80 -35.93
CA GLY A 209 -3.50 0.41 -35.18
C GLY A 209 -4.61 0.99 -34.31
N GLU A 210 -5.84 1.06 -34.83
CA GLU A 210 -7.02 1.57 -34.10
C GLU A 210 -7.43 0.62 -32.96
N ILE A 211 -7.42 -0.69 -33.25
CA ILE A 211 -7.72 -1.72 -32.26
C ILE A 211 -6.66 -1.70 -31.15
N ASN A 212 -5.37 -1.61 -31.51
CA ASN A 212 -4.28 -1.52 -30.56
C ASN A 212 -4.38 -0.27 -29.67
N ALA A 213 -4.79 0.87 -30.22
CA ALA A 213 -5.00 2.09 -29.44
C ALA A 213 -6.12 1.87 -28.41
N THR A 214 -7.23 1.27 -28.83
CA THR A 214 -8.38 0.96 -27.97
C THR A 214 -7.99 0.00 -26.84
N ILE A 215 -7.31 -1.11 -27.17
CA ILE A 215 -6.83 -2.09 -26.17
C ILE A 215 -5.90 -1.43 -25.17
N LYS A 216 -4.95 -0.61 -25.64
CA LYS A 216 -4.03 0.11 -24.76
C LYS A 216 -4.77 1.05 -23.82
N GLU A 217 -5.78 1.76 -24.31
CA GLU A 217 -6.59 2.64 -23.48
C GLU A 217 -7.39 1.88 -22.42
N ILE A 218 -8.00 0.75 -22.79
CA ILE A 218 -8.72 -0.13 -21.86
C ILE A 218 -7.79 -0.64 -20.78
N ILE A 219 -6.65 -1.24 -21.17
CA ILE A 219 -5.65 -1.76 -20.22
C ILE A 219 -5.15 -0.63 -19.32
N ARG A 220 -4.88 0.55 -19.89
CA ARG A 220 -4.43 1.71 -19.13
C ARG A 220 -5.47 2.03 -18.06
N ASN A 221 -6.71 2.29 -18.44
CA ASN A 221 -7.77 2.69 -17.51
C ASN A 221 -8.10 1.59 -16.48
N SER A 222 -8.09 0.31 -16.86
CA SER A 222 -8.45 -0.80 -15.96
C SER A 222 -7.34 -1.16 -14.95
N THR A 223 -6.09 -0.83 -15.27
CA THR A 223 -4.94 -1.13 -14.40
C THR A 223 -4.47 0.08 -13.60
N THR A 224 -4.82 1.31 -14.01
CA THR A 224 -4.33 2.50 -13.32
C THR A 224 -4.85 2.57 -11.89
N ASP A 225 -3.92 2.55 -10.94
CA ASP A 225 -4.15 2.66 -9.50
C ASP A 225 -5.27 1.73 -9.00
N LYS A 226 -5.38 0.54 -9.64
CA LYS A 226 -6.53 -0.39 -9.58
C LYS A 226 -7.04 -0.64 -8.15
N TYR A 227 -6.13 -0.87 -7.21
CA TYR A 227 -6.48 -1.23 -5.83
C TYR A 227 -6.69 -0.02 -4.91
N ALA A 228 -6.39 1.19 -5.38
CA ALA A 228 -6.61 2.41 -4.62
C ALA A 228 -8.01 3.01 -4.87
N GLN A 229 -8.71 2.57 -5.93
CA GLN A 229 -9.98 3.15 -6.39
C GLN A 229 -11.10 3.11 -5.33
N ASP A 230 -11.07 2.13 -4.43
CA ASP A 230 -12.07 1.96 -3.37
C ASP A 230 -11.82 2.83 -2.12
N TYR A 231 -10.71 3.58 -2.08
CA TYR A 231 -10.32 4.38 -0.92
C TYR A 231 -10.67 5.85 -1.06
N ASP A 232 -11.27 6.41 0.01
CA ASP A 232 -11.56 7.85 0.08
C ASP A 232 -10.34 8.66 0.55
N PHE A 233 -9.55 9.13 -0.40
CA PHE A 233 -8.43 10.05 -0.12
C PHE A 233 -8.88 11.45 0.35
N ASN A 234 -10.19 11.76 0.34
CA ASN A 234 -10.72 13.02 0.88
C ASN A 234 -10.92 12.97 2.39
N TYR A 235 -11.03 11.77 2.97
CA TYR A 235 -11.30 11.57 4.40
C TYR A 235 -10.36 12.41 5.28
N LEU A 236 -9.06 12.43 4.95
CA LEU A 236 -8.08 13.12 5.76
C LEU A 236 -8.21 14.65 5.64
N PHE A 237 -8.42 15.19 4.42
CA PHE A 237 -8.68 16.61 4.20
C PHE A 237 -9.90 17.10 4.98
N GLN A 238 -10.98 16.31 4.99
CA GLN A 238 -12.19 16.61 5.75
C GLN A 238 -11.93 16.57 7.27
N SER A 239 -11.16 15.57 7.74
CA SER A 239 -10.89 15.36 9.16
C SER A 239 -10.07 16.50 9.80
N ILE A 240 -9.15 17.09 9.03
CA ILE A 240 -8.27 18.17 9.47
C ILE A 240 -8.76 19.57 9.07
N GLY A 241 -9.81 19.66 8.26
CA GLY A 241 -10.39 20.92 7.79
C GLY A 241 -9.56 21.67 6.74
N ILE A 242 -8.80 20.94 5.90
CA ILE A 242 -8.04 21.55 4.79
C ILE A 242 -8.89 21.54 3.52
N ASN A 243 -8.92 22.69 2.82
CA ASN A 243 -9.60 22.81 1.53
C ASN A 243 -8.81 22.06 0.43
N LYS A 244 -9.35 20.93 -0.04
CA LYS A 244 -8.74 20.11 -1.10
C LYS A 244 -8.48 20.88 -2.39
N THR A 245 -9.40 21.77 -2.81
CA THR A 245 -9.24 22.55 -4.05
C THR A 245 -8.03 23.47 -3.96
N GLN A 246 -7.91 24.20 -2.85
CA GLN A 246 -6.74 25.05 -2.59
C GLN A 246 -5.44 24.23 -2.54
N TYR A 247 -5.47 23.07 -1.88
CA TYR A 247 -4.32 22.17 -1.84
C TYR A 247 -3.89 21.72 -3.25
N ILE A 248 -4.84 21.35 -4.11
CA ILE A 248 -4.57 20.98 -5.51
C ILE A 248 -3.98 22.15 -6.31
N GLU A 249 -4.50 23.36 -6.14
CA GLU A 249 -3.97 24.57 -6.80
C GLU A 249 -2.51 24.84 -6.42
N GLU A 250 -2.19 24.81 -5.12
CA GLU A 250 -0.82 25.01 -4.65
C GLU A 250 0.11 23.86 -5.07
N THR A 251 -0.38 22.61 -5.05
CA THR A 251 0.42 21.46 -5.53
C THR A 251 0.74 21.59 -7.02
N ASN A 252 -0.20 22.06 -7.84
CA ASN A 252 0.03 22.31 -9.27
C ASN A 252 1.12 23.38 -9.49
N LYS A 253 1.07 24.46 -8.72
CA LYS A 253 2.09 25.51 -8.76
C LYS A 253 3.49 24.96 -8.45
N ILE A 254 3.62 24.16 -7.38
CA ILE A 254 4.90 23.52 -7.02
C ILE A 254 5.36 22.55 -8.11
N LEU A 255 4.44 21.79 -8.73
CA LEU A 255 4.76 20.91 -9.84
C LEU A 255 5.31 21.68 -11.05
N ASP A 256 4.71 22.82 -11.39
CA ASP A 256 5.17 23.66 -12.50
C ASP A 256 6.55 24.25 -12.22
N GLU A 257 6.79 24.74 -11.00
CA GLU A 257 8.12 25.20 -10.55
C GLU A 257 9.15 24.06 -10.61
N ALA A 258 8.79 22.86 -10.15
CA ALA A 258 9.66 21.69 -10.19
C ALA A 258 10.01 21.27 -11.63
N LYS A 259 9.06 21.34 -12.58
CA LYS A 259 9.28 21.06 -14.00
C LYS A 259 10.15 22.10 -14.69
N ILE A 260 10.03 23.38 -14.32
CA ILE A 260 10.91 24.43 -14.84
C ILE A 260 12.36 24.16 -14.37
N ASN A 261 12.52 23.89 -13.07
CA ASN A 261 13.83 23.61 -12.47
C ASN A 261 14.44 22.28 -12.93
N TYR A 262 13.62 21.31 -13.35
CA TYR A 262 14.08 20.04 -13.92
C TYR A 262 15.04 20.21 -15.11
N SER A 263 14.84 21.25 -15.92
CA SER A 263 15.74 21.56 -17.03
C SER A 263 17.15 21.97 -16.59
N LEU A 264 17.33 22.26 -15.29
CA LEU A 264 18.57 22.79 -14.70
C LEU A 264 19.24 21.81 -13.72
N ASP A 265 18.49 20.91 -13.08
CA ASP A 265 19.00 19.90 -12.12
C ASP A 265 18.48 18.50 -12.45
N SER A 266 19.39 17.59 -12.78
CA SER A 266 19.09 16.22 -13.21
C SER A 266 18.65 15.28 -12.07
N ASN A 267 18.43 15.76 -10.84
CA ASN A 267 18.05 14.93 -9.70
C ASN A 267 16.61 15.13 -9.20
N ASN A 268 15.75 15.85 -9.95
CA ASN A 268 14.40 16.18 -9.51
C ASN A 268 13.28 15.25 -10.05
N SER A 269 13.63 14.22 -10.83
CA SER A 269 12.65 13.33 -11.47
C SER A 269 11.66 12.72 -10.49
N LEU A 270 12.15 12.23 -9.35
CA LEU A 270 11.30 11.56 -8.37
C LEU A 270 10.28 12.51 -7.71
N THR A 271 10.68 13.74 -7.39
CA THR A 271 9.77 14.74 -6.82
C THR A 271 8.64 15.08 -7.81
N ILE A 272 8.99 15.26 -9.09
CA ILE A 272 8.01 15.52 -10.16
C ILE A 272 7.08 14.32 -10.31
N ALA A 273 7.61 13.10 -10.24
CA ALA A 273 6.83 11.87 -10.29
C ALA A 273 5.80 11.82 -9.15
N GLU A 274 6.24 12.04 -7.91
CA GLU A 274 5.37 12.03 -6.72
C GLU A 274 4.28 13.10 -6.79
N LEU A 275 4.63 14.35 -7.11
CA LEU A 275 3.67 15.45 -7.24
C LEU A 275 2.66 15.18 -8.36
N THR A 276 3.13 14.71 -9.52
CA THR A 276 2.27 14.38 -10.66
C THR A 276 1.31 13.25 -10.29
N PHE A 277 1.81 12.20 -9.63
CA PHE A 277 0.98 11.08 -9.20
C PHE A 277 -0.06 11.49 -8.16
N MET A 278 0.35 12.22 -7.12
CA MET A 278 -0.56 12.71 -6.08
C MET A 278 -1.67 13.58 -6.67
N LEU A 279 -1.32 14.53 -7.55
CA LEU A 279 -2.30 15.37 -8.24
C LEU A 279 -3.25 14.54 -9.10
N GLY A 280 -2.72 13.58 -9.86
CA GLY A 280 -3.52 12.66 -10.66
C GLY A 280 -4.53 11.88 -9.80
N ARG A 281 -4.11 11.35 -8.65
CA ARG A 281 -4.99 10.66 -7.71
C ARG A 281 -6.03 11.58 -7.09
N LEU A 282 -5.63 12.76 -6.59
CA LEU A 282 -6.53 13.71 -5.95
C LEU A 282 -7.56 14.32 -6.91
N THR A 283 -7.24 14.39 -8.20
CA THR A 283 -8.12 14.89 -9.26
C THR A 283 -8.80 13.79 -10.07
N GLU A 284 -8.57 12.51 -9.71
CA GLU A 284 -9.05 11.33 -10.45
C GLU A 284 -8.63 11.35 -11.95
N ASN A 285 -7.50 11.99 -12.26
CA ASN A 285 -6.96 12.11 -13.61
C ASN A 285 -6.00 10.96 -13.93
N VAL A 286 -6.53 9.93 -14.60
CA VAL A 286 -5.80 8.74 -15.06
C VAL A 286 -4.62 9.09 -15.97
N SER A 287 -4.76 10.08 -16.86
CA SER A 287 -3.64 10.52 -17.72
C SER A 287 -2.47 11.01 -16.90
N MET A 288 -2.75 11.86 -15.92
CA MET A 288 -1.72 12.44 -15.05
C MET A 288 -1.03 11.36 -14.21
N MET A 289 -1.79 10.42 -13.64
CA MET A 289 -1.20 9.26 -12.94
C MET A 289 -0.25 8.46 -13.85
N CYS A 290 -0.65 8.17 -15.08
CA CYS A 290 0.22 7.46 -16.02
C CYS A 290 1.42 8.29 -16.51
N ASP A 291 1.23 9.60 -16.68
CA ASP A 291 2.31 10.53 -17.02
C ASP A 291 3.40 10.59 -15.96
N SER A 292 3.07 10.28 -14.69
CA SER A 292 4.08 10.21 -13.62
C SER A 292 5.12 9.11 -13.87
N LEU A 293 4.77 8.02 -14.56
CA LEU A 293 5.63 6.86 -14.77
C LEU A 293 6.91 7.17 -15.54
N LYS A 294 6.88 8.13 -16.48
CA LYS A 294 8.09 8.53 -17.21
C LYS A 294 9.14 9.16 -16.28
N TYR A 295 8.68 9.87 -15.24
CA TYR A 295 9.54 10.47 -14.25
C TYR A 295 10.02 9.44 -13.23
N TYR A 296 9.20 8.43 -12.89
CA TYR A 296 9.65 7.29 -12.10
C TYR A 296 10.72 6.46 -12.83
N ASP A 297 10.50 6.14 -14.10
CA ASP A 297 11.47 5.41 -14.93
C ASP A 297 12.82 6.16 -14.96
N GLN A 298 12.77 7.48 -15.16
CA GLN A 298 13.94 8.32 -15.14
C GLN A 298 14.61 8.36 -13.76
N ALA A 299 13.85 8.50 -12.67
CA ALA A 299 14.38 8.48 -11.31
C ALA A 299 15.07 7.13 -10.97
N ALA A 300 14.57 6.01 -11.49
CA ALA A 300 15.19 4.69 -11.31
C ALA A 300 16.56 4.59 -12.00
N LEU A 301 16.75 5.30 -13.11
CA LEU A 301 18.03 5.38 -13.82
C LEU A 301 19.03 6.32 -13.12
N GLU A 302 18.53 7.40 -12.53
CA GLU A 302 19.35 8.42 -11.83
C GLU A 302 19.91 7.89 -10.50
N THR A 303 19.11 7.14 -9.75
CA THR A 303 19.53 6.68 -8.41
C THR A 303 20.45 5.47 -8.45
N GLN A 304 21.44 5.44 -7.55
CA GLN A 304 22.26 4.25 -7.26
C GLN A 304 21.80 3.50 -6.01
N ASP A 305 20.79 4.02 -5.32
CA ASP A 305 20.21 3.38 -4.14
C ASP A 305 19.26 2.25 -4.57
N GLU A 306 19.68 1.00 -4.37
CA GLU A 306 18.88 -0.17 -4.73
C GLU A 306 17.58 -0.29 -3.90
N GLU A 307 17.53 0.23 -2.67
CA GLU A 307 16.30 0.27 -1.88
C GLU A 307 15.29 1.24 -2.54
N LEU A 308 15.78 2.40 -2.99
CA LEU A 308 14.94 3.35 -3.73
C LEU A 308 14.49 2.80 -5.09
N LYS A 309 15.36 2.11 -5.84
CA LYS A 309 14.96 1.45 -7.10
C LYS A 309 13.84 0.44 -6.88
N ALA A 310 13.94 -0.39 -5.84
CA ALA A 310 12.93 -1.36 -5.53
C ALA A 310 11.57 -0.70 -5.25
N ILE A 311 11.55 0.37 -4.44
CA ILE A 311 10.33 1.16 -4.16
C ILE A 311 9.76 1.80 -5.43
N ILE A 312 10.61 2.27 -6.35
CA ILE A 312 10.17 2.83 -7.63
C ILE A 312 9.52 1.73 -8.51
N TYR A 313 10.12 0.55 -8.59
CA TYR A 313 9.53 -0.55 -9.37
C TYR A 313 8.20 -1.03 -8.78
N GLU A 314 8.09 -1.13 -7.46
CA GLU A 314 6.83 -1.38 -6.77
C GLU A 314 5.81 -0.27 -7.02
N THR A 315 6.24 0.99 -7.03
CA THR A 315 5.40 2.14 -7.37
C THR A 315 4.88 2.03 -8.80
N THR A 316 5.72 1.68 -9.77
CA THR A 316 5.30 1.46 -11.16
C THR A 316 4.22 0.38 -11.26
N VAL A 317 4.34 -0.69 -10.46
CA VAL A 317 3.32 -1.76 -10.38
C VAL A 317 2.01 -1.24 -9.80
N ALA A 318 2.07 -0.48 -8.71
CA ALA A 318 0.89 0.06 -8.04
C ALA A 318 0.13 1.08 -8.91
N ILE A 319 0.87 1.97 -9.59
CA ILE A 319 0.29 2.96 -10.49
C ILE A 319 -0.34 2.28 -11.70
N GLY A 320 0.22 1.17 -12.19
CA GLY A 320 -0.33 0.43 -13.31
C GLY A 320 -0.08 1.12 -14.65
N CYS A 321 -1.12 1.37 -15.43
CA CYS A 321 -1.06 1.94 -16.79
C CYS A 321 -0.48 0.99 -17.86
N GLY A 322 -0.84 -0.30 -17.78
CA GLY A 322 -0.43 -1.32 -18.76
C GLY A 322 1.04 -1.73 -18.68
N ARG A 323 1.74 -1.35 -17.61
CA ARG A 323 3.10 -1.85 -17.33
C ARG A 323 3.05 -3.34 -16.97
N ASN A 324 4.10 -4.07 -17.36
CA ASN A 324 4.21 -5.49 -17.05
C ASN A 324 4.47 -5.69 -15.54
N LYS A 325 3.40 -5.94 -14.79
CA LYS A 325 3.42 -6.17 -13.33
C LYS A 325 4.48 -7.19 -12.91
N LYS A 326 4.53 -8.35 -13.58
CA LYS A 326 5.48 -9.42 -13.28
C LYS A 326 6.92 -8.95 -13.41
N ALA A 327 7.26 -8.31 -14.54
CA ALA A 327 8.62 -7.86 -14.81
C ALA A 327 9.11 -6.84 -13.76
N PHE A 328 8.28 -5.85 -13.42
CA PHE A 328 8.66 -4.83 -12.43
C PHE A 328 8.74 -5.39 -11.01
N LEU A 329 7.88 -6.33 -10.61
CA LEU A 329 7.99 -7.02 -9.33
C LEU A 329 9.23 -7.92 -9.25
N GLU A 330 9.64 -8.56 -10.34
CA GLU A 330 10.90 -9.31 -10.39
C GLU A 330 12.12 -8.38 -10.26
N LEU A 331 12.09 -7.20 -10.88
CA LEU A 331 13.10 -6.16 -10.70
C LEU A 331 13.15 -5.66 -9.24
N ALA A 332 11.99 -5.38 -8.64
CA ALA A 332 11.88 -5.00 -7.22
C ALA A 332 12.48 -6.07 -6.30
N SER A 333 12.07 -7.34 -6.48
CA SER A 333 12.61 -8.50 -5.75
C SER A 333 14.15 -8.57 -5.85
N ASN A 334 14.70 -8.38 -7.05
CA ASN A 334 16.15 -8.42 -7.25
C ASN A 334 16.86 -7.27 -6.54
N SER A 335 16.31 -6.05 -6.57
CA SER A 335 16.87 -4.90 -5.85
C SER A 335 16.76 -5.07 -4.32
N TRP A 336 15.66 -5.61 -3.80
CA TRP A 336 15.52 -5.92 -2.37
C TRP A 336 16.52 -6.98 -1.88
N LYS A 337 16.80 -8.01 -2.68
CA LYS A 337 17.86 -8.99 -2.37
C LYS A 337 19.22 -8.34 -2.22
N LYS A 338 19.57 -7.38 -3.08
CA LYS A 338 20.87 -6.67 -3.02
C LYS A 338 21.02 -5.84 -1.75
N VAL A 339 19.94 -5.32 -1.18
CA VAL A 339 19.96 -4.58 0.10
C VAL A 339 19.71 -5.47 1.32
N GLY A 340 19.70 -6.80 1.12
CA GLY A 340 19.59 -7.80 2.19
C GLY A 340 18.18 -7.99 2.75
N ASN A 341 17.13 -7.49 2.08
CA ASN A 341 15.74 -7.67 2.51
C ASN A 341 15.09 -8.87 1.79
N ASN A 342 15.51 -10.08 2.17
CA ASN A 342 15.09 -11.32 1.50
C ASN A 342 13.58 -11.56 1.60
N ILE A 343 12.96 -11.25 2.73
CA ILE A 343 11.52 -11.45 2.96
C ILE A 343 10.72 -10.56 2.01
N ARG A 344 11.07 -9.27 1.92
CA ARG A 344 10.41 -8.35 0.98
C ARG A 344 10.58 -8.81 -0.46
N ALA A 345 11.77 -9.29 -0.82
CA ALA A 345 12.01 -9.85 -2.15
C ALA A 345 11.17 -11.10 -2.44
N GLU A 346 10.99 -11.99 -1.46
CA GLU A 346 10.13 -13.17 -1.60
C GLU A 346 8.65 -12.79 -1.75
N ILE A 347 8.19 -11.75 -1.04
CA ILE A 347 6.84 -11.19 -1.21
C ILE A 347 6.67 -10.69 -2.65
N ASP A 348 7.59 -9.89 -3.16
CA ASP A 348 7.48 -9.36 -4.53
C ASP A 348 7.57 -10.48 -5.57
N HIS A 349 8.42 -11.47 -5.36
CA HIS A 349 8.50 -12.65 -6.23
C HIS A 349 7.21 -13.48 -6.19
N ALA A 350 6.57 -13.63 -5.03
CA ALA A 350 5.28 -14.30 -4.90
C ALA A 350 4.18 -13.51 -5.62
N LEU A 351 4.13 -12.18 -5.43
CA LEU A 351 3.21 -11.30 -6.15
C LEU A 351 3.42 -11.36 -7.68
N ALA A 352 4.67 -11.40 -8.14
CA ALA A 352 5.00 -11.49 -9.57
C ALA A 352 4.47 -12.76 -10.23
N ASN A 353 4.35 -13.84 -9.44
CA ASN A 353 3.96 -15.17 -9.92
C ASN A 353 2.58 -15.59 -9.41
N ASN A 354 1.79 -14.66 -8.85
CA ASN A 354 0.47 -14.92 -8.25
C ASN A 354 0.48 -16.12 -7.26
N LYS A 355 1.55 -16.26 -6.48
CA LYS A 355 1.69 -17.30 -5.46
C LYS A 355 1.19 -16.82 -4.09
N PRO A 356 0.83 -17.74 -3.18
CA PRO A 356 0.62 -17.40 -1.78
C PRO A 356 1.81 -16.64 -1.20
N LEU A 357 1.53 -15.59 -0.42
CA LEU A 357 2.58 -14.77 0.17
C LEU A 357 3.26 -15.52 1.33
N PRO A 358 4.59 -15.41 1.50
CA PRO A 358 5.37 -16.09 2.53
C PRO A 358 5.25 -15.37 3.88
N ILE A 359 4.03 -15.26 4.41
CA ILE A 359 3.71 -14.38 5.54
C ILE A 359 3.14 -15.15 6.72
N SER A 360 3.26 -14.53 7.89
CA SER A 360 2.49 -14.95 9.06
C SER A 360 1.91 -13.73 9.76
N PHE A 361 0.65 -13.86 10.18
CA PHE A 361 -0.01 -12.94 11.08
C PHE A 361 0.04 -13.51 12.48
N LYS A 362 0.51 -12.71 13.44
CA LYS A 362 0.37 -13.02 14.87
C LYS A 362 -0.55 -11.98 15.51
N THR A 363 -1.85 -12.20 15.35
CA THR A 363 -2.91 -11.37 15.93
C THR A 363 -3.15 -11.68 17.41
N ASN A 364 -2.74 -12.85 17.90
CA ASN A 364 -2.91 -13.29 19.30
C ASN A 364 -2.08 -12.49 20.34
N PHE A 365 -1.39 -11.43 19.93
CA PHE A 365 -0.74 -10.51 20.86
C PHE A 365 -1.62 -9.26 21.00
N GLU A 366 -2.73 -9.43 21.69
CA GLU A 366 -3.62 -8.34 22.09
C GLU A 366 -2.85 -7.41 23.04
N PHE A 367 -2.31 -6.34 22.47
CA PHE A 367 -1.97 -5.15 23.23
C PHE A 367 -3.26 -4.32 23.40
N SER A 368 -4.34 -4.95 23.89
CA SER A 368 -5.59 -4.24 24.14
C SER A 368 -5.47 -3.55 25.50
N ALA A 369 -5.97 -2.31 25.58
CA ALA A 369 -6.06 -1.58 26.84
C ALA A 369 -6.87 -2.36 27.89
N THR A 370 -7.68 -3.33 27.44
CA THR A 370 -8.54 -4.24 28.21
C THR A 370 -7.86 -5.52 28.69
N GLN A 371 -6.94 -6.16 27.93
CA GLN A 371 -6.23 -7.37 28.40
C GLN A 371 -5.01 -7.07 29.30
N ALA A 372 -4.60 -5.80 29.41
CA ALA A 372 -3.62 -5.36 30.40
C ALA A 372 -4.11 -5.51 31.87
N GLU A 373 -5.35 -5.94 32.09
CA GLU A 373 -5.89 -6.27 33.42
C GLU A 373 -5.52 -7.69 33.88
N GLU A 374 -5.20 -8.64 32.99
CA GLU A 374 -4.99 -10.05 33.37
C GLU A 374 -3.52 -10.47 33.59
N THR A 375 -2.53 -9.70 33.11
CA THR A 375 -1.09 -10.07 33.24
C THR A 375 -0.39 -9.44 34.45
N LEU A 376 -1.14 -9.11 35.51
CA LEU A 376 -0.66 -8.47 36.73
C LEU A 376 -0.08 -9.42 37.80
N SER A 377 0.18 -10.70 37.50
CA SER A 377 0.66 -11.66 38.51
C SER A 377 2.14 -11.50 38.88
N ASP A 378 2.97 -10.91 38.02
CA ASP A 378 4.41 -10.82 38.23
C ASP A 378 4.88 -9.36 38.43
N LYS A 379 4.29 -8.68 39.42
CA LYS A 379 4.78 -7.37 39.88
C LYS A 379 5.93 -7.52 40.88
N PRO A 380 6.95 -6.62 40.87
CA PRO A 380 7.76 -6.39 42.07
C PRO A 380 6.83 -5.97 43.21
N PRO A 381 7.15 -6.26 44.49
CA PRO A 381 6.16 -6.19 45.55
C PRO A 381 5.65 -4.75 45.74
N LEU A 382 4.42 -4.51 45.30
CA LEU A 382 3.57 -3.32 45.54
C LEU A 382 3.60 -2.82 47.00
N LYS A 383 3.99 -3.68 47.95
CA LYS A 383 4.17 -3.35 49.37
C LYS A 383 5.33 -2.40 49.64
N GLU A 384 6.40 -2.38 48.84
CA GLU A 384 7.55 -1.50 49.06
C GLU A 384 7.33 -0.09 48.50
N LEU A 385 6.68 0.03 47.34
CA LEU A 385 6.35 1.31 46.71
C LEU A 385 5.43 2.20 47.57
N LYS A 386 4.58 1.59 48.41
CA LYS A 386 3.72 2.33 49.35
C LYS A 386 4.49 2.98 50.52
N LYS A 387 5.78 2.68 50.73
CA LYS A 387 6.60 3.29 51.78
C LYS A 387 7.41 4.50 51.30
N ALA A 388 7.56 4.68 49.99
CA ALA A 388 8.21 5.85 49.45
C ALA A 388 7.46 7.12 49.87
N ASN A 389 8.21 8.21 50.06
CA ASN A 389 7.66 9.53 50.34
C ASN A 389 7.90 10.50 49.19
N THR A 390 8.80 10.13 48.28
CA THR A 390 9.19 10.93 47.13
C THR A 390 9.20 10.08 45.86
N MET A 391 8.94 10.71 44.73
CA MET A 391 9.23 10.17 43.41
C MET A 391 10.17 11.08 42.65
N ALA A 392 11.00 10.50 41.79
CA ALA A 392 11.78 11.22 40.82
C ALA A 392 11.33 10.87 39.41
N LEU A 393 11.08 11.90 38.61
CA LEU A 393 10.77 11.82 37.18
C LEU A 393 11.90 12.48 36.40
N GLY A 394 12.14 12.04 35.16
CA GLY A 394 13.07 12.67 34.24
C GLY A 394 14.54 12.27 34.40
N LYS A 395 14.81 11.20 35.16
CA LYS A 395 16.15 10.66 35.33
C LYS A 395 16.63 9.89 34.11
N THR A 396 15.72 9.32 33.33
CA THR A 396 16.08 8.57 32.14
C THR A 396 16.79 9.47 31.14
N MET A 397 17.93 9.03 30.64
CA MET A 397 18.70 9.76 29.63
C MET A 397 19.35 8.83 28.61
N VAL A 398 19.50 9.35 27.40
CA VAL A 398 20.22 8.72 26.29
C VAL A 398 21.29 9.67 25.80
N GLU A 399 22.53 9.21 25.82
CA GLU A 399 23.62 9.88 25.10
C GLU A 399 23.63 9.43 23.63
N ILE A 400 23.77 10.43 22.74
CA ILE A 400 23.93 10.30 21.30
C ILE A 400 25.30 10.85 20.91
N THR A 401 25.99 10.09 20.07
CA THR A 401 27.32 10.43 19.54
C THR A 401 27.36 10.24 18.03
N ASN A 402 28.46 10.64 17.40
CA ASN A 402 28.71 10.37 15.97
C ASN A 402 28.86 8.87 15.61
N LYS A 403 28.92 7.98 16.60
CA LYS A 403 28.96 6.52 16.39
C LYS A 403 27.57 5.90 16.30
N ASP A 404 26.54 6.66 16.68
CA ASP A 404 25.16 6.21 16.66
C ASP A 404 24.58 6.28 15.25
N ILE A 405 23.63 5.39 14.98
CA ILE A 405 22.82 5.39 13.75
C ILE A 405 21.38 5.59 14.18
N ILE A 406 20.81 6.72 13.78
CA ILE A 406 19.39 7.02 13.95
C ILE A 406 18.65 6.44 12.75
N VAL A 407 17.57 5.70 13.01
CA VAL A 407 16.52 5.44 12.01
C VAL A 407 15.29 6.24 12.39
N SER A 408 14.83 7.08 11.48
CA SER A 408 13.67 7.95 11.67
C SER A 408 12.58 7.71 10.63
N GLN A 409 11.37 8.16 10.97
CA GLN A 409 10.24 8.18 10.05
C GLN A 409 10.48 9.21 8.93
N VAL A 410 9.67 9.17 7.87
CA VAL A 410 9.78 10.12 6.75
C VAL A 410 8.89 11.34 6.97
N ASP A 411 7.62 11.10 7.30
CA ASP A 411 6.62 12.14 7.50
C ASP A 411 7.03 13.05 8.67
N ARG A 412 6.98 14.37 8.48
CA ARG A 412 7.41 15.41 9.44
C ARG A 412 8.89 15.37 9.82
N VAL A 413 9.72 14.69 9.02
CA VAL A 413 11.19 14.68 9.16
C VAL A 413 11.86 15.17 7.89
N THR A 414 11.54 14.59 6.73
CA THR A 414 12.11 14.98 5.43
C THR A 414 11.07 15.27 4.37
N ARG A 415 9.85 14.76 4.57
CA ARG A 415 8.69 15.06 3.75
C ARG A 415 7.51 15.37 4.64
N ASP A 416 6.64 16.23 4.16
CA ASP A 416 5.31 16.44 4.72
C ASP A 416 4.38 16.70 3.54
N TRP A 417 3.67 15.67 3.13
CA TRP A 417 2.78 15.80 2.00
C TRP A 417 1.64 16.77 2.30
N LEU A 418 1.22 16.89 3.56
CA LEU A 418 0.12 17.78 3.93
C LEU A 418 0.55 19.24 3.88
N GLY A 419 1.78 19.53 4.32
CA GLY A 419 2.43 20.83 4.21
C GLY A 419 3.01 21.14 2.84
N LEU A 420 2.79 20.29 1.82
CA LEU A 420 3.34 20.42 0.46
C LEU A 420 4.88 20.37 0.36
N GLU A 421 5.54 19.87 1.40
CA GLU A 421 6.98 19.63 1.41
C GLU A 421 7.27 18.23 0.85
N ILE A 422 7.02 18.07 -0.46
CA ILE A 422 7.32 16.84 -1.20
C ILE A 422 8.71 16.95 -1.81
N LYS A 423 9.62 16.09 -1.34
CA LYS A 423 10.99 15.94 -1.85
C LYS A 423 11.28 14.47 -2.12
N ASN A 424 12.50 14.14 -2.55
CA ASN A 424 12.93 12.75 -2.61
C ASN A 424 12.75 12.06 -1.22
N PRO A 425 12.08 10.90 -1.12
CA PRO A 425 11.84 10.22 0.15
C PRO A 425 13.09 9.70 0.86
N THR A 426 14.24 9.67 0.19
CA THR A 426 15.56 9.42 0.81
C THR A 426 16.39 10.69 0.97
N SER A 427 15.79 11.87 0.79
CA SER A 427 16.47 13.17 0.94
C SER A 427 17.14 13.29 2.30
N LYS A 428 18.33 13.89 2.29
CA LYS A 428 19.07 14.22 3.52
C LYS A 428 18.63 15.57 4.10
N GLU A 429 17.84 16.34 3.38
CA GLU A 429 17.31 17.62 3.84
C GLU A 429 16.25 17.38 4.91
N ILE A 430 16.44 17.98 6.08
CA ILE A 430 15.53 17.82 7.22
C ILE A 430 14.59 19.01 7.27
N LEU A 431 13.29 18.72 7.32
CA LEU A 431 12.26 19.70 7.58
C LEU A 431 12.34 20.13 9.05
N ALA A 432 12.48 21.44 9.27
CA ALA A 432 12.42 22.02 10.60
C ALA A 432 11.15 22.83 10.82
N THR A 433 10.47 23.22 9.75
CA THR A 433 9.24 23.95 9.79
C THR A 433 8.23 23.14 9.00
N PHE A 434 7.10 22.88 9.62
CA PHE A 434 5.95 22.35 8.90
C PHE A 434 4.70 22.75 9.67
N SER A 435 3.56 22.59 9.01
CA SER A 435 2.33 23.20 9.44
C SER A 435 1.20 22.16 9.39
N GLU A 436 0.70 21.72 10.55
CA GLU A 436 -0.50 20.85 10.62
C GLU A 436 -1.78 21.54 10.11
N LYS A 437 -1.69 22.83 9.75
CA LYS A 437 -2.72 23.67 9.12
C LYS A 437 -2.06 24.34 7.91
N LEU A 438 -2.77 24.71 6.84
CA LEU A 438 -2.10 25.42 5.73
C LEU A 438 -1.55 26.82 6.13
N ILE A 439 -1.93 27.36 7.30
CA ILE A 439 -1.55 28.71 7.74
C ILE A 439 -1.29 28.70 9.25
N TYR A 440 -0.08 29.07 9.66
CA TYR A 440 0.25 29.55 11.01
C TYR A 440 0.90 30.92 10.93
N ASP A 441 0.85 31.65 12.03
CA ASP A 441 1.66 32.83 12.23
C ASP A 441 3.15 32.44 12.22
N LYS A 442 3.99 33.18 11.50
CA LYS A 442 5.45 32.99 11.48
C LYS A 442 6.04 33.06 12.89
N GLU A 443 5.41 33.84 13.77
CA GLU A 443 5.81 34.00 15.16
C GLU A 443 5.59 32.70 15.97
N GLU A 444 4.54 31.93 15.67
CA GLU A 444 4.26 30.62 16.29
C GLU A 444 5.16 29.52 15.73
N LEU A 445 5.54 29.60 14.45
CA LEU A 445 6.33 28.56 13.78
C LEU A 445 7.76 28.44 14.33
N ARG A 446 8.34 29.52 14.87
CA ARG A 446 9.67 29.50 15.52
C ARG A 446 10.69 28.64 14.75
N GLU A 447 10.97 29.05 13.51
CA GLU A 447 11.84 28.32 12.57
C GLU A 447 13.26 28.09 13.13
N ASP A 448 13.67 28.95 14.07
CA ASP A 448 14.93 28.85 14.82
C ASP A 448 15.02 27.61 15.71
N ILE A 449 13.88 27.11 16.20
CA ILE A 449 13.76 25.92 17.04
C ILE A 449 13.32 24.72 16.20
N GLY A 450 12.29 24.92 15.39
CA GLY A 450 11.67 23.89 14.56
C GLY A 450 10.71 22.94 15.27
N TRP A 451 9.96 22.20 14.45
CA TRP A 451 8.80 21.39 14.80
C TRP A 451 9.05 19.88 14.63
N HIS A 452 8.36 19.12 15.47
CA HIS A 452 8.32 17.65 15.55
C HIS A 452 9.68 16.95 15.52
N GLU A 453 9.68 15.68 15.12
CA GLU A 453 10.86 14.84 15.02
C GLU A 453 11.91 15.47 14.07
N GLY A 454 11.48 16.13 12.98
CA GLY A 454 12.37 16.82 12.05
C GLY A 454 13.23 17.91 12.70
N GLY A 455 12.62 18.83 13.46
CA GLY A 455 13.36 19.86 14.20
C GLY A 455 14.41 19.27 15.14
N ARG A 456 14.05 18.20 15.88
CA ARG A 456 14.97 17.53 16.80
C ARG A 456 16.09 16.77 16.07
N ILE A 457 15.80 16.13 14.94
CA ILE A 457 16.81 15.47 14.10
C ILE A 457 17.78 16.49 13.50
N LYS A 458 17.31 17.66 13.09
CA LYS A 458 18.16 18.76 12.61
C LYS A 458 19.16 19.20 13.68
N GLU A 459 18.71 19.36 14.93
CA GLU A 459 19.60 19.65 16.06
C GLU A 459 20.60 18.52 16.32
N LEU A 460 20.14 17.26 16.28
CA LEU A 460 21.01 16.09 16.51
C LEU A 460 22.11 15.95 15.44
N LYS A 461 21.87 16.36 14.20
CA LYS A 461 22.91 16.36 13.15
C LYS A 461 24.15 17.19 13.53
N LEU A 462 24.02 18.16 14.44
CA LEU A 462 25.16 18.94 14.97
C LEU A 462 26.19 18.05 15.71
N THR A 463 25.79 16.86 16.18
CA THR A 463 26.72 15.89 16.80
C THR A 463 27.47 15.02 15.80
N GLY A 464 27.20 15.16 14.50
CA GLY A 464 27.72 14.29 13.45
C GLY A 464 27.10 12.88 13.44
N VAL A 465 25.96 12.68 14.10
CA VAL A 465 25.23 11.39 14.07
C VAL A 465 24.69 11.10 12.66
N GLU A 466 24.72 9.83 12.26
CA GLU A 466 24.10 9.40 11.00
C GLU A 466 22.58 9.27 11.19
N ASN A 467 21.79 9.85 10.27
CA ASN A 467 20.35 9.64 10.20
C ASN A 467 19.98 8.92 8.90
N LYS A 468 19.32 7.77 9.04
CA LYS A 468 18.71 7.01 7.95
C LYS A 468 17.19 7.10 8.05
N LEU A 469 16.53 7.12 6.91
CA LEU A 469 15.06 7.17 6.86
C LEU A 469 14.49 5.77 6.68
N ALA A 470 13.35 5.53 7.31
CA ALA A 470 12.52 4.36 7.07
C ALA A 470 11.42 4.72 6.06
N THR A 471 11.70 4.59 4.76
CA THR A 471 10.74 4.87 3.69
C THR A 471 10.20 3.57 3.09
N GLY A 472 9.03 3.61 2.46
CA GLY A 472 8.50 2.49 1.68
C GLY A 472 8.19 1.24 2.51
N THR A 473 7.56 1.40 3.67
CA THR A 473 7.22 0.25 4.52
C THR A 473 6.07 -0.54 3.92
N ILE A 474 6.28 -1.82 3.64
CA ILE A 474 5.19 -2.73 3.27
C ILE A 474 4.24 -2.90 4.45
N VAL A 475 2.95 -2.81 4.15
CA VAL A 475 1.87 -3.11 5.08
C VAL A 475 0.91 -4.11 4.45
N MET A 476 0.24 -4.87 5.30
CA MET A 476 -0.72 -5.87 4.88
C MET A 476 -2.02 -5.79 5.67
N GLU A 477 -3.12 -5.98 4.96
CA GLU A 477 -4.46 -6.02 5.50
C GLU A 477 -4.77 -7.42 6.05
N ASN A 478 -5.42 -7.47 7.21
CA ASN A 478 -6.03 -8.66 7.77
C ASN A 478 -7.22 -8.28 8.66
N ALA A 479 -8.41 -8.76 8.30
CA ALA A 479 -9.65 -8.58 9.05
C ALA A 479 -10.07 -7.10 9.27
N GLY A 480 -10.01 -6.30 8.21
CA GLY A 480 -10.33 -4.86 8.17
C GLY A 480 -9.23 -3.95 8.71
N LYS A 481 -8.02 -4.46 8.98
CA LYS A 481 -6.94 -3.72 9.65
C LYS A 481 -5.61 -3.90 8.95
N TRP A 482 -4.79 -2.86 8.94
CA TRP A 482 -3.47 -2.86 8.32
C TRP A 482 -2.37 -3.08 9.35
N PHE A 483 -1.31 -3.80 8.97
CA PHE A 483 -0.20 -4.13 9.83
C PHE A 483 1.13 -3.92 9.12
N ALA A 484 2.15 -3.48 9.86
CA ALA A 484 3.54 -3.46 9.43
C ALA A 484 4.33 -4.64 10.03
N PRO A 485 5.38 -5.12 9.34
CA PRO A 485 6.13 -6.30 9.76
C PRO A 485 7.23 -5.99 10.78
N ASN A 486 7.65 -7.03 11.50
CA ASN A 486 8.95 -7.06 12.19
C ASN A 486 10.07 -7.54 11.26
N GLU A 487 11.29 -7.73 11.79
CA GLU A 487 12.45 -8.19 11.01
C GLU A 487 12.33 -9.62 10.46
N LYS A 488 11.33 -10.39 10.92
CA LYS A 488 11.06 -11.76 10.49
C LYS A 488 9.91 -11.84 9.49
N GLY A 489 9.39 -10.69 9.02
CA GLY A 489 8.24 -10.67 8.11
C GLY A 489 6.90 -10.99 8.78
N GLU A 490 6.84 -10.96 10.11
CA GLU A 490 5.60 -11.18 10.84
C GLU A 490 4.84 -9.85 10.95
N PHE A 491 3.65 -9.76 10.38
CA PHE A 491 2.82 -8.56 10.34
C PHE A 491 2.06 -8.41 11.67
N ILE A 492 2.60 -7.60 12.59
CA ILE A 492 2.15 -7.57 14.00
C ILE A 492 1.90 -6.17 14.57
N PHE A 493 2.28 -5.11 13.84
CA PHE A 493 2.15 -3.73 14.30
C PHE A 493 1.06 -3.02 13.51
N GLU A 494 -0.11 -2.84 14.11
CA GLU A 494 -1.25 -2.17 13.45
C GLU A 494 -0.85 -0.77 12.97
N VAL A 495 -1.22 -0.46 11.73
CA VAL A 495 -1.05 0.83 11.06
C VAL A 495 -2.42 1.47 10.95
N PRO A 496 -2.63 2.66 11.55
CA PRO A 496 -3.91 3.35 11.47
C PRO A 496 -4.34 3.61 10.02
N LEU A 497 -5.64 3.48 9.75
CA LEU A 497 -6.20 3.62 8.41
C LEU A 497 -5.89 5.00 7.80
N ASP A 498 -5.87 6.07 8.59
CA ASP A 498 -5.55 7.41 8.11
C ASP A 498 -4.13 7.51 7.51
N LYS A 499 -3.21 6.64 7.90
CA LYS A 499 -1.85 6.55 7.32
C LYS A 499 -1.81 5.77 6.02
N VAL A 500 -2.66 4.75 5.90
CA VAL A 500 -2.84 4.00 4.65
C VAL A 500 -3.50 4.89 3.59
N LEU A 501 -4.41 5.77 4.00
CA LEU A 501 -5.09 6.76 3.15
C LEU A 501 -4.24 7.97 2.75
N TYR A 502 -2.91 7.94 2.95
CA TYR A 502 -2.05 8.99 2.41
C TYR A 502 -2.09 8.96 0.86
N PRO A 503 -2.18 10.13 0.18
CA PRO A 503 -2.12 10.18 -1.29
C PRO A 503 -0.81 9.62 -1.87
N THR A 504 0.21 9.43 -1.04
CA THR A 504 1.51 8.84 -1.40
C THR A 504 1.60 7.34 -1.12
N THR A 505 0.56 6.69 -0.62
CA THR A 505 0.53 5.22 -0.46
C THR A 505 0.47 4.51 -1.83
N ARG A 506 1.11 3.35 -1.96
CA ARG A 506 1.05 2.50 -3.16
C ARG A 506 0.33 1.20 -2.83
N PHE A 507 -0.67 0.80 -3.62
CA PHE A 507 -1.35 -0.48 -3.41
C PHE A 507 -0.90 -1.48 -4.47
N LEU A 508 -0.27 -2.58 -4.05
CA LEU A 508 0.19 -3.65 -4.94
C LEU A 508 -0.87 -4.74 -5.16
N ARG A 509 -1.78 -4.87 -4.18
CA ARG A 509 -2.94 -5.75 -4.14
C ARG A 509 -3.96 -5.14 -3.17
N LYS A 510 -5.21 -5.62 -3.17
CA LYS A 510 -6.27 -5.14 -2.25
C LYS A 510 -5.87 -5.13 -0.77
N ASP A 511 -5.04 -6.09 -0.37
CA ASP A 511 -4.57 -6.32 0.98
C ASP A 511 -3.06 -6.04 1.16
N VAL A 512 -2.35 -5.52 0.14
CA VAL A 512 -0.90 -5.22 0.23
C VAL A 512 -0.63 -3.81 -0.24
N ALA A 513 -0.05 -2.99 0.63
CA ALA A 513 0.28 -1.61 0.33
C ALA A 513 1.68 -1.22 0.82
N ILE A 514 2.14 -0.06 0.39
CA ILE A 514 3.45 0.51 0.70
C ILE A 514 3.24 1.92 1.19
N ILE A 515 3.65 2.16 2.42
CA ILE A 515 3.63 3.49 3.02
C ILE A 515 4.97 4.17 2.72
N ILE A 516 4.96 5.06 1.72
CA ILE A 516 6.14 5.85 1.34
C ILE A 516 6.52 6.80 2.48
N ASP A 517 5.55 7.61 2.92
CA ASP A 517 5.70 8.58 4.00
C ASP A 517 5.35 7.94 5.35
N THR A 518 6.28 7.15 5.90
CA THR A 518 6.07 6.49 7.19
C THR A 518 5.85 7.51 8.30
N HIS A 519 4.90 7.20 9.20
CA HIS A 519 4.54 8.04 10.34
C HIS A 519 4.34 7.23 11.63
N GLY A 520 5.41 7.05 12.40
CA GLY A 520 5.40 6.43 13.72
C GLY A 520 6.12 5.08 13.81
N ILE A 521 6.59 4.76 15.02
CA ILE A 521 7.53 3.66 15.29
C ILE A 521 7.03 2.29 14.80
N ASN A 522 5.72 2.07 14.74
CA ASN A 522 5.11 0.83 14.22
C ASN A 522 5.53 0.47 12.80
N MET A 523 5.84 1.46 11.96
CA MET A 523 6.30 1.24 10.59
C MET A 523 7.83 1.16 10.46
N LEU A 524 8.58 1.40 11.54
CA LEU A 524 10.05 1.51 11.47
C LEU A 524 10.76 0.21 11.85
N VAL A 525 10.06 -0.78 12.43
CA VAL A 525 10.69 -1.89 13.16
C VAL A 525 11.64 -2.72 12.30
N GLU A 526 11.17 -3.23 11.16
CA GLU A 526 11.99 -4.01 10.23
C GLU A 526 13.23 -3.21 9.80
N GLN A 527 13.01 -2.00 9.29
CA GLN A 527 14.07 -1.15 8.75
C GLN A 527 15.08 -0.74 9.83
N ALA A 528 14.65 -0.46 11.05
CA ALA A 528 15.51 -0.12 12.17
C ALA A 528 16.47 -1.28 12.52
N ILE A 529 15.99 -2.52 12.45
CA ILE A 529 16.81 -3.70 12.71
C ILE A 529 17.76 -3.96 11.55
N ARG A 530 17.25 -3.98 10.31
CA ARG A 530 18.04 -4.22 9.09
C ARG A 530 19.15 -3.17 8.90
N LYS A 531 18.83 -1.89 9.14
CA LYS A 531 19.79 -0.77 9.03
C LYS A 531 20.69 -0.63 10.27
N ASN A 532 20.63 -1.59 11.21
CA ASN A 532 21.41 -1.64 12.45
C ASN A 532 21.35 -0.34 13.26
N ALA A 533 20.16 0.24 13.42
CA ALA A 533 19.96 1.44 14.20
C ALA A 533 20.46 1.21 15.65
N SER A 534 21.11 2.20 16.26
CA SER A 534 21.26 2.24 17.72
C SER A 534 20.09 2.99 18.36
N ILE A 535 19.49 3.91 17.61
CA ILE A 535 18.41 4.80 18.06
C ILE A 535 17.31 4.83 17.01
N VAL A 536 16.05 4.78 17.45
CA VAL A 536 14.87 4.90 16.60
C VAL A 536 14.05 6.09 17.05
N ILE A 537 13.77 7.02 16.13
CA ILE A 537 13.03 8.25 16.41
C ILE A 537 11.75 8.28 15.57
N GLY A 538 10.61 8.52 16.22
CA GLY A 538 9.34 8.58 15.52
C GLY A 538 8.17 8.81 16.46
N CYS A 539 7.00 8.95 15.86
CA CYS A 539 5.76 9.20 16.57
C CYS A 539 5.26 7.99 17.37
N CYS A 540 4.66 8.25 18.54
CA CYS A 540 4.12 7.25 19.47
C CYS A 540 2.73 7.62 20.03
N ASP A 541 1.90 8.17 19.15
CA ASP A 541 0.51 8.59 19.42
C ASP A 541 -0.54 7.49 19.20
N HIS A 542 -0.15 6.22 19.09
CA HIS A 542 -1.06 5.08 18.89
C HIS A 542 -0.60 3.86 19.71
N PRO A 543 -1.50 3.02 20.26
CA PRO A 543 -1.10 1.85 21.04
C PRO A 543 -0.15 0.90 20.30
N ALA A 544 -0.37 0.70 18.99
CA ALA A 544 0.52 -0.13 18.17
C ALA A 544 1.94 0.46 18.01
N LYS A 545 2.09 1.79 18.06
CA LYS A 545 3.39 2.46 18.08
C LYS A 545 4.11 2.20 19.40
N ILE A 546 3.38 2.16 20.52
CA ILE A 546 3.92 1.76 21.83
C ILE A 546 4.37 0.29 21.84
N LYS A 547 3.55 -0.61 21.25
CA LYS A 547 3.91 -2.02 21.07
C LYS A 547 5.23 -2.16 20.30
N ALA A 548 5.38 -1.42 19.20
CA ALA A 548 6.61 -1.39 18.40
C ALA A 548 7.81 -0.80 19.14
N ALA A 549 7.63 0.29 19.88
CA ALA A 549 8.67 0.86 20.74
C ALA A 549 9.16 -0.15 21.78
N THR A 550 8.23 -0.86 22.43
CA THR A 550 8.55 -1.93 23.38
C THR A 550 9.33 -3.06 22.72
N TYR A 551 8.92 -3.47 21.52
CA TYR A 551 9.58 -4.54 20.76
C TYR A 551 11.03 -4.18 20.43
N LEU A 552 11.27 -2.97 19.95
CA LEU A 552 12.61 -2.46 19.65
C LEU A 552 13.46 -2.33 20.93
N ALA A 553 12.88 -1.85 22.03
CA ALA A 553 13.55 -1.75 23.32
C ALA A 553 14.02 -3.12 23.86
N LYS A 554 13.21 -4.18 23.69
CA LYS A 554 13.58 -5.58 24.02
C LYS A 554 14.76 -6.09 23.18
N LYS A 555 14.99 -5.51 22.01
CA LYS A 555 16.14 -5.77 21.14
C LYS A 555 17.30 -4.80 21.38
N ASN A 556 17.33 -4.16 22.55
CA ASN A 556 18.38 -3.24 22.96
C ASN A 556 18.55 -2.04 22.01
N LYS A 557 17.46 -1.60 21.38
CA LYS A 557 17.40 -0.36 20.60
C LYS A 557 16.84 0.74 21.49
N LYS A 558 17.46 1.93 21.47
CA LYS A 558 16.92 3.10 22.17
C LYS A 558 15.81 3.69 21.31
N VAL A 559 14.63 3.92 21.86
CA VAL A 559 13.47 4.46 21.14
C VAL A 559 13.09 5.80 21.75
N ILE A 560 12.97 6.81 20.91
CA ILE A 560 12.70 8.18 21.31
C ILE A 560 11.41 8.62 20.62
N CYS A 561 10.38 8.78 21.43
CA CYS A 561 9.07 9.22 21.01
C CYS A 561 8.91 10.70 21.39
N PHE A 562 9.14 11.64 20.47
CA PHE A 562 8.90 13.05 20.79
C PHE A 562 7.41 13.34 20.95
N THR A 563 6.59 12.81 20.04
CA THR A 563 5.13 12.83 20.16
C THR A 563 4.63 11.62 20.94
N ASP A 564 4.02 11.84 22.11
CA ASP A 564 3.39 10.78 22.91
C ASP A 564 1.93 11.03 23.26
N LYS A 565 1.11 9.97 23.23
CA LYS A 565 -0.26 9.99 23.76
C LYS A 565 -0.52 8.84 24.73
N PHE A 566 0.16 7.73 24.49
CA PHE A 566 -0.08 6.45 25.17
C PHE A 566 1.10 6.04 26.06
N SER A 567 1.86 7.00 26.60
CA SER A 567 2.96 6.75 27.54
C SER A 567 2.52 5.95 28.77
N TYR A 568 1.28 6.10 29.21
CA TYR A 568 0.69 5.32 30.31
C TYR A 568 0.63 3.80 30.05
N LEU A 569 0.56 3.36 28.79
CA LEU A 569 0.58 1.92 28.45
C LEU A 569 1.95 1.28 28.74
N MET A 570 3.02 2.08 28.70
CA MET A 570 4.37 1.64 29.07
C MET A 570 4.56 1.56 30.58
N LEU A 571 3.89 2.45 31.36
CA LEU A 571 3.91 2.38 32.82
C LEU A 571 3.39 1.02 33.34
N LYS A 572 2.37 0.45 32.68
CA LYS A 572 1.79 -0.86 33.05
C LYS A 572 2.74 -2.03 32.78
N ASN A 573 3.51 -1.93 31.70
CA ASN A 573 4.24 -3.05 31.10
C ASN A 573 5.76 -2.96 31.26
N GLN A 574 6.23 -2.35 32.36
CA GLN A 574 7.66 -2.15 32.58
C GLN A 574 8.39 -3.46 32.83
N ASP A 575 8.99 -4.00 31.77
CA ASP A 575 10.08 -4.97 31.87
C ASP A 575 11.33 -4.22 32.34
N THR A 576 11.90 -4.67 33.46
CA THR A 576 13.10 -4.09 34.07
C THR A 576 14.29 -4.07 33.12
N LYS A 577 14.32 -5.00 32.13
CA LYS A 577 15.35 -5.04 31.09
C LYS A 577 15.19 -3.96 30.02
N THR A 578 13.99 -3.43 29.83
CA THR A 578 13.70 -2.38 28.83
C THR A 578 13.63 -0.98 29.39
N LYS A 579 13.68 -0.85 30.73
CA LYS A 579 13.43 0.38 31.49
C LYS A 579 14.10 1.59 30.83
N ASN A 580 15.40 1.54 30.55
CA ASN A 580 16.14 2.71 30.06
C ASN A 580 16.18 2.89 28.53
N ASN A 581 15.42 2.09 27.78
CA ASN A 581 15.49 2.07 26.31
C ASN A 581 14.36 2.84 25.63
N VAL A 582 13.37 3.39 26.34
CA VAL A 582 12.28 4.17 25.73
C VAL A 582 12.11 5.51 26.46
N LEU A 583 12.07 6.60 25.70
CA LEU A 583 11.83 7.95 26.20
C LEU A 583 10.62 8.57 25.51
N MET A 584 9.74 9.22 26.30
CA MET A 584 8.47 9.78 25.85
C MET A 584 8.45 11.30 26.09
N SER A 585 8.33 12.09 25.02
CA SER A 585 8.48 13.55 24.98
C SER A 585 9.70 14.09 25.76
N PRO A 586 10.91 13.52 25.61
CA PRO A 586 12.07 13.97 26.37
C PRO A 586 12.63 15.31 25.87
N PRO A 587 13.27 16.11 26.74
CA PRO A 587 14.09 17.25 26.32
C PRO A 587 15.33 16.79 25.55
N LEU A 588 15.94 17.71 24.79
CA LEU A 588 17.19 17.51 24.07
C LEU A 588 18.16 18.62 24.43
N LYS A 589 19.43 18.25 24.68
CA LYS A 589 20.54 19.19 24.92
C LYS A 589 21.76 18.78 24.09
N ILE A 590 22.27 19.69 23.28
CA ILE A 590 23.56 19.54 22.60
C ILE A 590 24.67 19.92 23.58
N ILE A 591 25.71 19.09 23.66
CA ILE A 591 26.93 19.37 24.41
C ILE A 591 28.01 19.73 23.40
N GLU A 592 28.38 21.01 23.40
CA GLU A 592 29.49 21.51 22.59
C GLU A 592 30.82 20.95 23.11
N THR A 593 31.74 20.66 22.20
CA THR A 593 33.13 20.36 22.56
C THR A 593 33.98 21.61 22.34
N ASP A 594 35.14 21.69 23.00
CA ASP A 594 36.07 22.82 22.99
C ASP A 594 36.48 23.31 21.58
N ASN A 595 36.20 22.54 20.53
CA ASN A 595 36.51 22.85 19.14
C ASN A 595 35.31 23.34 18.29
N GLY A 596 34.17 23.68 18.90
CA GLY A 596 33.00 24.23 18.20
C GLY A 596 32.29 23.28 17.23
N LYS A 597 32.69 22.00 17.19
CA LYS A 597 31.94 20.91 16.53
C LYS A 597 31.23 20.11 17.61
N GLY A 598 29.90 20.00 17.53
CA GLY A 598 29.09 19.30 18.52
C GLY A 598 29.60 17.86 18.71
N GLY A 599 30.00 17.51 19.93
CA GLY A 599 30.57 16.19 20.19
C GLY A 599 29.54 15.16 20.57
N LYS A 600 28.48 15.58 21.27
CA LYS A 600 27.49 14.70 21.89
C LYS A 600 26.15 15.41 22.11
N ALA A 601 25.07 14.66 22.19
CA ALA A 601 23.77 15.13 22.66
C ALA A 601 23.24 14.25 23.78
N ILE A 602 22.51 14.86 24.71
CA ILE A 602 21.77 14.17 25.76
C ILE A 602 20.28 14.38 25.49
N ILE A 603 19.54 13.28 25.44
CA ILE A 603 18.09 13.28 25.38
C ILE A 603 17.55 12.76 26.71
N GLY A 604 16.64 13.50 27.34
CA GLY A 604 16.20 13.24 28.71
C GLY A 604 17.15 13.87 29.75
N GLY A 605 17.24 13.25 30.94
CA GLY A 605 18.19 13.66 31.97
C GLY A 605 17.89 15.01 32.62
N GLN A 606 16.62 15.32 32.81
CA GLN A 606 16.14 16.55 33.44
C GLN A 606 15.27 16.21 34.66
N PRO A 607 15.88 15.75 35.78
CA PRO A 607 15.14 15.12 36.85
C PRO A 607 14.48 16.11 37.80
N LEU A 608 13.25 15.81 38.22
CA LEU A 608 12.55 16.51 39.31
C LEU A 608 12.17 15.53 40.41
N LYS A 609 12.30 15.97 41.66
CA LYS A 609 11.83 15.24 42.83
C LYS A 609 10.52 15.83 43.31
N ILE A 610 9.54 14.96 43.52
CA ILE A 610 8.16 15.33 43.87
C ILE A 610 7.78 14.55 45.13
N ASN A 611 7.24 15.23 46.13
CA ASN A 611 6.71 14.63 47.34
C ASN A 611 5.38 13.95 47.05
N LEU A 612 5.21 12.69 47.43
CA LEU A 612 3.99 11.94 47.13
C LEU A 612 2.75 12.47 47.86
N ASN A 613 2.91 13.30 48.89
CA ASN A 613 1.79 13.90 49.62
C ASN A 613 1.33 15.24 49.05
N GLU A 614 2.12 15.87 48.17
CA GLU A 614 1.76 17.15 47.55
C GLU A 614 0.71 16.93 46.46
N LYS A 615 -0.07 17.99 46.19
CA LYS A 615 -1.07 17.97 45.12
C LYS A 615 -0.39 18.23 43.80
N ILE A 616 -0.80 17.50 42.76
CA ILE A 616 -0.33 17.70 41.39
C ILE A 616 -1.53 18.15 40.58
N ILE A 617 -1.49 19.35 40.00
CA ILE A 617 -2.54 19.78 39.07
C ILE A 617 -2.29 19.09 37.74
N VAL A 618 -3.25 18.32 37.25
CA VAL A 618 -3.10 17.52 36.03
C VAL A 618 -4.14 17.98 35.03
N VAL A 619 -3.70 18.37 33.83
CA VAL A 619 -4.64 18.69 32.75
C VAL A 619 -5.34 17.43 32.25
N ASN A 620 -6.63 17.60 31.95
CA ASN A 620 -7.44 16.67 31.19
C ASN A 620 -8.11 17.45 30.05
N SER A 621 -8.61 16.78 29.02
CA SER A 621 -9.24 17.45 27.89
C SER A 621 -10.44 16.71 27.32
N THR A 622 -11.26 17.42 26.57
CA THR A 622 -12.26 16.81 25.68
C THR A 622 -11.62 16.37 24.35
N ASN A 623 -12.36 15.59 23.57
CA ASN A 623 -11.94 15.15 22.24
C ASN A 623 -12.16 16.18 21.12
N LYS A 624 -12.75 17.33 21.44
CA LYS A 624 -13.00 18.44 20.50
C LYS A 624 -12.49 19.75 21.09
N PRO A 625 -11.94 20.68 20.28
CA PRO A 625 -11.64 20.52 18.84
C PRO A 625 -10.57 19.45 18.53
N TYR A 626 -10.37 19.13 17.24
CA TYR A 626 -9.36 18.17 16.79
C TYR A 626 -7.99 18.49 17.39
N ALA A 627 -7.20 17.45 17.70
CA ALA A 627 -5.91 17.51 18.38
C ALA A 627 -5.92 18.04 19.84
N LEU A 628 -7.05 18.48 20.39
CA LEU A 628 -7.14 18.83 21.82
C LEU A 628 -6.90 17.60 22.72
N TRP A 629 -7.28 16.40 22.26
CA TRP A 629 -7.12 15.15 23.01
C TRP A 629 -5.68 14.83 23.43
N TYR A 630 -4.67 15.49 22.88
CA TYR A 630 -3.27 15.32 23.32
C TYR A 630 -3.02 15.97 24.69
N TYR A 631 -3.88 16.89 25.14
CA TYR A 631 -3.87 17.38 26.52
C TYR A 631 -4.46 16.35 27.49
N GLN A 632 -4.97 15.20 27.04
CA GLN A 632 -5.39 14.14 27.95
C GLN A 632 -4.22 13.24 28.39
N THR A 633 -3.08 13.27 27.68
CA THR A 633 -1.91 12.45 27.97
C THR A 633 -1.45 12.52 29.44
N PRO A 634 -1.38 13.72 30.08
CA PRO A 634 -1.05 13.81 31.51
C PRO A 634 -2.09 13.12 32.41
N ALA A 635 -3.38 13.28 32.13
CA ALA A 635 -4.44 12.67 32.92
C ALA A 635 -4.35 11.14 32.91
N ASP A 636 -4.17 10.55 31.72
CA ASP A 636 -4.05 9.09 31.57
C ASP A 636 -2.80 8.55 32.27
N TYR A 637 -1.66 9.24 32.12
CA TYR A 637 -0.41 8.90 32.80
C TYR A 637 -0.56 8.91 34.32
N PHE A 638 -1.07 10.01 34.89
CA PHE A 638 -1.22 10.16 36.34
C PHE A 638 -2.34 9.28 36.92
N SER A 639 -3.37 8.97 36.14
CA SER A 639 -4.40 7.99 36.51
C SER A 639 -3.76 6.62 36.75
N GLU A 640 -2.93 6.13 35.82
CA GLU A 640 -2.25 4.84 36.01
C GLU A 640 -1.18 4.88 37.10
N LEU A 641 -0.41 5.96 37.18
CA LEU A 641 0.61 6.13 38.22
C LEU A 641 -0.04 6.11 39.62
N SER A 642 -1.19 6.76 39.80
CA SER A 642 -1.90 6.81 41.09
C SER A 642 -2.38 5.44 41.59
N LYS A 643 -2.51 4.45 40.71
CA LYS A 643 -2.86 3.07 41.11
C LYS A 643 -1.73 2.36 41.84
N ILE A 644 -0.47 2.82 41.68
CA ILE A 644 0.72 2.17 42.23
C ILE A 644 1.49 3.03 43.26
N THR A 645 1.07 4.28 43.49
CA THR A 645 1.71 5.21 44.44
C THR A 645 0.66 6.10 45.14
N LYS A 646 1.07 6.90 46.14
CA LYS A 646 0.20 7.73 46.99
C LYS A 646 -0.03 9.17 46.48
N ILE A 647 0.36 9.46 45.24
CA ILE A 647 0.19 10.79 44.63
C ILE A 647 -1.27 11.28 44.69
N LYS A 648 -1.45 12.61 44.72
CA LYS A 648 -2.77 13.26 44.79
C LYS A 648 -3.01 14.14 43.56
N PRO A 649 -3.32 13.55 42.39
CA PRO A 649 -3.65 14.33 41.20
C PRO A 649 -4.98 15.06 41.38
N VAL A 650 -5.02 16.33 40.95
CA VAL A 650 -6.22 17.16 40.86
C VAL A 650 -6.44 17.47 39.38
N TYR A 651 -7.47 16.86 38.79
CA TYR A 651 -7.71 16.96 37.36
C TYR A 651 -8.47 18.23 36.97
N ILE A 652 -7.93 18.98 36.02
CA ILE A 652 -8.53 20.20 35.48
C ILE A 652 -8.84 19.98 34.00
N THR A 653 -10.11 20.02 33.64
CA THR A 653 -10.55 19.76 32.26
C THR A 653 -10.58 21.03 31.43
N ILE A 654 -9.83 21.05 30.33
CA ILE A 654 -9.93 22.06 29.27
C ILE A 654 -10.81 21.54 28.13
N ASN A 655 -11.50 22.45 27.44
CA ASN A 655 -12.37 22.11 26.31
C ASN A 655 -12.07 22.91 25.04
N ASP A 656 -11.02 23.73 25.08
CA ASP A 656 -10.50 24.46 23.94
C ASP A 656 -9.01 24.74 24.16
N PHE A 657 -8.32 25.19 23.12
CA PHE A 657 -6.96 25.74 23.22
C PHE A 657 -6.96 27.05 24.02
N ASN A 658 -5.78 27.51 24.43
CA ASN A 658 -5.57 28.78 25.15
C ASN A 658 -6.30 28.85 26.51
N GLN A 659 -6.38 27.71 27.20
CA GLN A 659 -7.02 27.59 28.52
C GLN A 659 -6.03 27.28 29.65
N THR A 660 -4.72 27.46 29.41
CA THR A 660 -3.68 27.09 30.37
C THR A 660 -3.73 27.90 31.66
N GLU A 661 -4.33 29.09 31.63
CA GLU A 661 -4.63 29.89 32.83
C GLU A 661 -5.51 29.17 33.86
N ARG A 662 -6.39 28.27 33.41
CA ARG A 662 -7.24 27.49 34.33
C ARG A 662 -6.39 26.56 35.20
N LEU A 663 -5.29 26.03 34.65
CA LEU A 663 -4.37 25.17 35.39
C LEU A 663 -3.56 25.97 36.41
N THR A 664 -2.96 27.09 35.98
CA THR A 664 -2.13 27.91 36.87
C THR A 664 -2.95 28.51 38.02
N LYS A 665 -4.18 28.93 37.75
CA LYS A 665 -5.14 29.34 38.80
C LYS A 665 -5.48 28.17 39.74
N ALA A 666 -5.78 26.99 39.21
CA ALA A 666 -6.07 25.83 40.03
C ALA A 666 -4.87 25.42 40.92
N ALA A 667 -3.63 25.61 40.44
CA ALA A 667 -2.43 25.37 41.23
C ALA A 667 -2.33 26.32 42.42
N ILE A 668 -2.58 27.61 42.20
CA ILE A 668 -2.65 28.62 43.26
C ILE A 668 -3.77 28.29 44.26
N ASP A 669 -4.99 28.04 43.76
CA ASP A 669 -6.18 27.77 44.60
C ASP A 669 -6.01 26.50 45.45
N ASN A 670 -5.19 25.54 45.00
CA ASN A 670 -4.95 24.29 45.71
C ASN A 670 -3.67 24.27 46.54
N ASN A 671 -2.86 25.33 46.50
CA ASN A 671 -1.50 25.36 47.04
C ASN A 671 -0.66 24.17 46.54
N ALA A 672 -0.62 24.01 45.22
CA ALA A 672 0.11 22.97 44.52
C ALA A 672 1.32 23.55 43.79
N ASP A 673 2.49 22.99 44.03
CA ASP A 673 3.76 23.41 43.42
C ASP A 673 4.06 22.62 42.13
N VAL A 674 3.16 21.73 41.68
CA VAL A 674 3.39 20.88 40.51
C VAL A 674 2.22 20.93 39.54
N ILE A 675 2.51 21.23 38.27
CA ILE A 675 1.56 21.15 37.15
C ILE A 675 2.05 20.08 36.14
N ALA A 676 1.16 19.17 35.76
CA ALA A 676 1.37 18.25 34.65
C ALA A 676 0.51 18.69 33.46
N THR A 677 1.15 19.06 32.34
CA THR A 677 0.47 19.62 31.17
C THR A 677 1.14 19.32 29.84
N ARG A 678 0.48 19.71 28.74
CA ARG A 678 1.08 19.86 27.41
C ARG A 678 1.28 21.36 27.14
N ILE A 679 2.36 21.70 26.45
CA ILE A 679 2.63 23.03 25.88
C ILE A 679 2.69 22.91 24.37
N PHE A 680 1.70 23.46 23.69
CA PHE A 680 1.56 23.39 22.24
C PHE A 680 1.84 24.73 21.55
N ASN A 681 1.33 25.83 22.12
CA ASN A 681 1.36 27.16 21.49
C ASN A 681 1.92 28.25 22.44
N SER A 682 1.94 29.50 21.96
CA SER A 682 2.45 30.63 22.75
C SER A 682 1.66 30.91 24.03
N ASP A 683 0.32 30.83 24.01
CA ASP A 683 -0.51 31.08 25.20
C ASP A 683 -0.13 30.12 26.33
N ASP A 684 -0.09 28.82 26.04
CA ASP A 684 0.32 27.79 26.99
C ASP A 684 1.67 28.13 27.63
N TYR A 685 2.64 28.48 26.78
CA TYR A 685 3.99 28.84 27.21
C TYR A 685 3.99 30.06 28.12
N HIS A 686 3.33 31.15 27.73
CA HIS A 686 3.33 32.39 28.51
C HIS A 686 2.64 32.22 29.87
N LYS A 687 1.51 31.49 29.91
CA LYS A 687 0.78 31.23 31.16
C LYS A 687 1.60 30.36 32.11
N LEU A 688 2.18 29.26 31.61
CA LEU A 688 3.00 28.39 32.46
C LEU A 688 4.30 29.07 32.90
N LYS A 689 4.98 29.78 32.00
CA LYS A 689 6.20 30.55 32.31
C LYS A 689 5.96 31.58 33.40
N SER A 690 4.84 32.32 33.30
CA SER A 690 4.46 33.29 34.33
C SER A 690 4.31 32.63 35.70
N TRP A 691 3.66 31.46 35.77
CA TRP A 691 3.51 30.70 37.01
C TRP A 691 4.85 30.16 37.54
N LEU A 692 5.69 29.55 36.70
CA LEU A 692 7.01 29.04 37.09
C LEU A 692 7.93 30.14 37.66
N ASN A 693 7.84 31.36 37.12
CA ASN A 693 8.62 32.50 37.61
C ASN A 693 8.18 33.00 39.01
N THR A 694 7.00 32.63 39.50
CA THR A 694 6.55 33.08 40.82
C THR A 694 7.27 32.39 41.98
N SER A 695 7.81 31.19 41.76
CA SER A 695 8.53 30.42 42.78
C SER A 695 9.46 29.40 42.15
N ILE A 696 10.68 29.28 42.67
CA ILE A 696 11.63 28.22 42.26
C ILE A 696 11.17 26.80 42.62
N GLN A 697 10.16 26.68 43.50
CA GLN A 697 9.56 25.39 43.86
C GLN A 697 8.47 24.97 42.87
N ASN A 698 7.97 25.89 42.05
CA ASN A 698 6.99 25.56 41.03
C ASN A 698 7.65 24.70 39.97
N ASN A 699 7.06 23.54 39.74
CA ASN A 699 7.56 22.50 38.86
C ASN A 699 6.52 22.16 37.79
N ALA A 700 6.97 21.87 36.57
CA ALA A 700 6.11 21.42 35.49
C ALA A 700 6.57 20.08 34.91
N ILE A 701 5.60 19.22 34.57
CA ILE A 701 5.83 17.93 33.93
C ILE A 701 5.15 17.98 32.58
N LEU A 702 5.94 17.94 31.51
CA LEU A 702 5.45 18.14 30.16
C LEU A 702 5.26 16.83 29.40
N PHE A 703 4.13 16.73 28.71
CA PHE A 703 3.76 15.60 27.85
C PHE A 703 3.45 16.11 26.46
N HIS A 704 3.81 15.34 25.43
CA HIS A 704 3.58 15.70 24.04
C HIS A 704 3.99 17.15 23.71
N SER A 705 5.11 17.61 24.27
CA SER A 705 5.51 19.04 24.25
C SER A 705 6.90 19.26 23.64
N ALA A 706 7.81 18.30 23.82
CA ALA A 706 9.13 18.32 23.18
C ALA A 706 9.15 18.45 21.65
N PRO A 707 8.12 18.00 20.88
CA PRO A 707 8.10 18.22 19.44
C PRO A 707 7.73 19.66 19.06
N TYR A 708 7.12 20.44 19.95
CA TYR A 708 6.64 21.80 19.62
C TYR A 708 7.65 22.85 20.09
N PRO A 709 7.83 23.98 19.37
CA PRO A 709 8.84 24.97 19.72
C PRO A 709 8.70 25.51 21.13
N TYR A 710 7.49 25.83 21.55
CA TYR A 710 7.20 26.40 22.87
C TYR A 710 7.40 25.40 24.00
N GLY A 711 7.03 24.13 23.80
CA GLY A 711 7.33 23.07 24.77
C GLY A 711 8.83 22.81 24.88
N TYR A 712 9.55 22.82 23.75
CA TYR A 712 11.00 22.70 23.75
C TYR A 712 11.71 23.89 24.42
N LEU A 713 11.23 25.11 24.18
CA LEU A 713 11.74 26.31 24.83
C LEU A 713 11.55 26.25 26.35
N MET A 714 10.41 25.76 26.82
CA MET A 714 10.13 25.56 28.24
C MET A 714 11.16 24.64 28.91
N PHE A 715 11.55 23.54 28.26
CA PHE A 715 12.62 22.67 28.75
C PHE A 715 13.98 23.39 28.85
N LYS A 716 14.32 24.21 27.85
CA LYS A 716 15.60 24.95 27.79
C LYS A 716 15.70 26.07 28.81
N GLU A 717 14.63 26.83 29.03
CA GLU A 717 14.63 27.98 29.94
C GLU A 717 14.54 27.57 31.41
N PHE A 718 13.87 26.45 31.72
CA PHE A 718 13.60 26.00 33.08
C PHE A 718 14.15 24.59 33.36
N PRO A 719 15.46 24.33 33.15
CA PRO A 719 16.04 22.99 33.25
C PRO A 719 15.93 22.36 34.64
N ASN A 720 15.75 23.16 35.69
CA ASN A 720 15.63 22.71 37.08
C ASN A 720 14.20 22.70 37.63
N GLN A 721 13.22 23.17 36.85
CA GLN A 721 11.81 23.25 37.25
C GLN A 721 10.89 22.47 36.30
N VAL A 722 11.36 22.13 35.11
CA VAL A 722 10.58 21.40 34.10
C VAL A 722 11.14 20.00 33.95
N THR A 723 10.27 19.01 33.76
CA THR A 723 10.65 17.64 33.39
C THR A 723 9.65 17.08 32.38
N PHE A 724 9.85 15.86 31.93
CA PHE A 724 9.01 15.18 30.96
C PHE A 724 8.23 14.02 31.58
N GLY A 725 7.26 13.49 30.84
CA GLY A 725 6.51 12.27 31.15
C GLY A 725 7.36 11.00 31.16
N ASP A 726 8.42 10.97 31.97
CA ASP A 726 9.34 9.85 32.09
C ASP A 726 8.59 8.62 32.58
N ILE A 727 8.59 7.56 31.78
CA ILE A 727 7.94 6.32 32.17
C ILE A 727 8.70 5.65 33.32
N ASN A 728 10.01 5.88 33.47
CA ASN A 728 10.84 5.20 34.46
C ASN A 728 10.87 5.95 35.79
N VAL A 729 9.73 5.97 36.46
CA VAL A 729 9.60 6.60 37.78
C VAL A 729 10.48 5.88 38.80
N GLU A 730 11.25 6.65 39.56
CA GLU A 730 11.98 6.15 40.73
C GLU A 730 11.28 6.59 42.01
N PHE A 731 11.18 5.70 42.99
CA PHE A 731 10.53 5.97 44.27
C PHE A 731 11.54 5.84 45.41
N SER A 732 11.55 6.80 46.33
CA SER A 732 12.44 6.83 47.51
C SER A 732 11.76 7.27 48.79
#